data_AF-A0A813W1N5-F1
#
_entry.id   AF-A0A813W1N5-F1
#
_cell.length_a   1.000
_cell.length_b   1.000
_cell.length_c   1.000
_cell.angle_alpha   90.00
_cell.angle_beta   90.00
_cell.angle_gamma   90.00
#
_symmetry.space_group_name_H-M   'P 1'
#
loop_
_entity.id
_entity.type
_entity.pdbx_description
1 polymer ?
#
loop_
_entity_poly.entity_id
_entity_poly.type
_entity_poly.pdbx_seq_one_letter_code
_entity_poly.pdbx_strand_id
1 'polypeptide(L)'
;MRFVLFVGSTDITQTNFNPYYYLLTYKSNANFAELRKNLEHLKRTQIDNKGASTTLVKNNIASFMEAVDIMKDIRRFSADDRKKNVYSPVIKLIEEISRIAHSMYDTDLARKDYSDTIRNALNVIQRYKFIFHLPQTIERSVKREEYEKVINDFVRARAAFETVDSKVFQNIQREVEQQIQNLRTLFRQRLTEFPSSIDDQKLFIRYLHSLDSKADPAWDCIIHQKAALIDVLRSCVVDRLHQQQQRQQQQQQTHDVKLHHHDQATAMVDQACDVLTTAFPDLWYLIQLYLKKKLYPLSERSEELDRTYTHKQPEFDALTEEIIQTFISVVRLNLLTRSTTGESDMSTSQINDIYTNAEEIYQRVKTLPHCVQNCRLCVLHLVSLDIQAHFKKDLQQLMFDLRLECFKVIMDHACLEVSRLNTQETWELECDEVLGSHTKLPNLFHDMIVTKANIIYENVLSVNVTKGERKFFEDKEATKQAAIAVYRLLDDFSSVFQILIKDCSSTSNSIEPLSASTTMITSSEHLSKTLRLIIILNNFAYTRRFILPRLKKIFLNYGFRGMDRVYDEIENIYKRVDEQLLDTVQNEYLRPFLHRLESRMYAGRFDWATHQRVITVKDYVKHIILDLARVHAEVYSISSQLVYTVLSRILSTLVKELAKLYSNINQFSKAGGMQACLDLIALQECLGRCMESGTSSQLKEIITQIPDATEHIKSKALTDMLNVFLKQMQPYSIAFRNVIQPQSNTN
;
A
#
# COMPACT_ATOMS: atom_id res chain seq x y z
N MET A 1 135.79 38.04 34.78
CA MET A 1 135.71 37.02 33.70
C MET A 1 134.24 36.76 33.46
N ARG A 2 133.58 36.96 32.33
CA ARG A 2 133.86 37.43 30.96
C ARG A 2 132.49 37.98 30.49
N PHE A 3 132.42 39.15 29.84
CA PHE A 3 131.88 39.34 28.48
C PHE A 3 130.57 38.56 28.19
N VAL A 4 129.42 39.16 27.81
CA VAL A 4 129.20 39.88 26.53
C VAL A 4 127.78 40.55 26.49
N LEU A 5 127.66 41.68 25.77
CA LEU A 5 126.48 42.27 25.06
C LEU A 5 125.33 42.97 25.82
N PHE A 6 125.60 44.23 26.16
CA PHE A 6 124.72 45.38 25.87
C PHE A 6 125.08 45.95 24.47
N VAL A 7 124.12 46.57 23.78
CA VAL A 7 124.27 47.09 22.40
C VAL A 7 124.84 48.52 22.40
N GLY A 8 126.15 48.68 22.25
CA GLY A 8 126.82 49.99 22.10
C GLY A 8 128.30 49.84 21.76
N SER A 9 128.84 50.70 20.89
CA SER A 9 130.21 50.58 20.36
C SER A 9 131.22 51.43 21.14
N THR A 10 132.45 50.92 21.28
CA THR A 10 133.61 51.65 21.85
C THR A 10 134.32 52.51 20.81
N ASP A 11 133.98 52.37 19.54
CA ASP A 11 134.67 53.06 18.45
C ASP A 11 134.03 54.44 18.19
N ILE A 12 134.83 55.51 18.27
CA ILE A 12 134.37 56.91 18.18
C ILE A 12 133.73 57.21 16.82
N THR A 13 134.07 56.42 15.80
CA THR A 13 133.58 56.58 14.43
C THR A 13 132.21 55.96 14.18
N GLN A 14 131.68 55.18 15.13
CA GLN A 14 130.39 54.50 14.96
C GLN A 14 129.24 55.31 15.59
N THR A 15 128.09 55.31 14.91
CA THR A 15 126.89 56.08 15.29
C THR A 15 126.29 55.68 16.63
N ASN A 16 126.68 54.53 17.17
CA ASN A 16 126.21 53.99 18.45
C ASN A 16 127.27 54.09 19.56
N PHE A 17 128.13 55.12 19.50
CA PHE A 17 129.20 55.38 20.46
C PHE A 17 128.65 55.81 21.82
N ASN A 18 129.00 55.07 22.88
CA ASN A 18 128.62 55.40 24.25
C ASN A 18 129.86 55.86 25.05
N PRO A 19 129.94 57.16 25.44
CA PRO A 19 131.11 57.72 26.14
C PRO A 19 131.43 57.03 27.46
N TYR A 20 130.42 56.53 28.17
CA TYR A 20 130.60 55.82 29.43
C TYR A 20 131.29 54.47 29.23
N TYR A 21 130.97 53.77 28.13
CA TYR A 21 131.53 52.45 27.84
C TYR A 21 133.00 52.54 27.43
N TYR A 22 133.37 53.57 26.65
CA TYR A 22 134.76 53.84 26.24
C TYR A 22 135.70 54.05 27.44
N LEU A 23 135.27 54.81 28.44
CA LEU A 23 136.06 55.06 29.65
C LEU A 23 136.18 53.80 30.54
N LEU A 24 135.11 53.02 30.62
CA LEU A 24 135.07 51.76 31.37
C LEU A 24 136.00 50.68 30.76
N THR A 25 136.09 50.57 29.43
CA THR A 25 136.92 49.54 28.80
C THR A 25 138.40 49.90 28.73
N TYR A 26 138.74 51.15 28.41
CA TYR A 26 140.13 51.53 28.17
C TYR A 26 140.83 52.17 29.38
N LYS A 27 140.08 52.67 30.37
CA LYS A 27 140.62 53.40 31.52
C LYS A 27 139.92 53.03 32.84
N SER A 28 139.68 51.73 33.07
CA SER A 28 139.02 51.24 34.29
C SER A 28 139.80 51.48 35.59
N ASN A 29 141.14 51.55 35.54
CA ASN A 29 142.01 51.67 36.73
C ASN A 29 142.63 53.07 36.91
N ALA A 30 142.14 54.09 36.20
CA ALA A 30 142.72 55.43 36.25
C ALA A 30 142.31 56.18 37.52
N ASN A 31 143.29 56.67 38.30
CA ASN A 31 143.03 57.47 39.50
C ASN A 31 142.57 58.89 39.12
N PHE A 32 141.78 59.56 39.96
CA PHE A 32 141.11 60.83 39.64
C PHE A 32 142.07 61.93 39.15
N ALA A 33 143.32 61.95 39.66
CA ALA A 33 144.36 62.88 39.23
C ALA A 33 144.78 62.69 37.75
N GLU A 34 144.82 61.44 37.25
CA GLU A 34 145.10 61.17 35.84
C GLU A 34 143.93 61.57 34.94
N LEU A 35 142.68 61.33 35.35
CA LEU A 35 141.51 61.76 34.59
C LEU A 35 141.44 63.28 34.45
N ARG A 36 141.81 64.02 35.51
CA ARG A 36 141.89 65.48 35.46
C ARG A 36 142.99 65.96 34.51
N LYS A 37 144.17 65.33 34.54
CA LYS A 37 145.28 65.63 33.62
C LYS A 37 144.93 65.28 32.16
N ASN A 38 144.20 64.18 31.94
CA ASN A 38 143.71 63.78 30.62
C ASN A 38 142.64 64.73 30.09
N LEU A 39 141.77 65.28 30.95
CA LEU A 39 140.80 66.29 30.57
C LEU A 39 141.49 67.61 30.20
N GLU A 40 142.52 68.02 30.93
CA GLU A 40 143.36 69.18 30.55
C GLU A 40 144.12 68.94 29.25
N HIS A 41 144.63 67.73 29.00
CA HIS A 41 145.23 67.36 27.72
C HIS A 41 144.18 67.39 26.60
N LEU A 42 142.96 66.89 26.83
CA LEU A 42 141.86 66.93 25.87
C LEU A 42 141.45 68.36 25.53
N LYS A 43 141.34 69.25 26.53
CA LYS A 43 141.08 70.67 26.32
C LYS A 43 142.21 71.34 25.54
N ARG A 44 143.47 71.01 25.78
CA ARG A 44 144.61 71.51 24.98
C ARG A 44 144.58 70.99 23.54
N THR A 45 144.37 69.68 23.33
CA THR A 45 144.22 69.12 21.98
C THR A 45 142.95 69.61 21.26
N GLN A 46 141.89 69.99 21.97
CA GLN A 46 140.69 70.59 21.37
C GLN A 46 140.93 72.04 20.94
N ILE A 47 141.84 72.76 21.61
CA ILE A 47 142.31 74.09 21.18
C ILE A 47 143.27 73.95 19.99
N ASP A 48 144.18 72.97 19.99
CA ASP A 48 145.09 72.70 18.87
C ASP A 48 144.34 72.16 17.62
N ASN A 49 143.29 71.35 17.80
CA ASN A 49 142.42 70.90 16.70
C ASN A 49 141.47 71.98 16.17
N LYS A 50 141.17 73.06 16.92
CA LYS A 50 140.50 74.24 16.32
C LYS A 50 141.42 74.96 15.33
N GLY A 51 142.74 74.93 15.55
CA GLY A 51 143.74 75.46 14.63
C GLY A 51 143.86 74.65 13.33
N ALA A 52 143.85 73.31 13.41
CA ALA A 52 143.89 72.43 12.23
C ALA A 52 142.53 72.28 11.51
N SER A 53 141.41 72.39 12.24
CA SER A 53 140.06 72.31 11.67
C SER A 53 139.66 73.57 10.90
N THR A 54 140.27 74.74 11.15
CA THR A 54 139.97 75.96 10.38
C THR A 54 140.67 75.97 9.01
N THR A 55 141.81 75.30 8.85
CA THR A 55 142.49 75.14 7.55
C THR A 55 141.88 74.02 6.70
N LEU A 56 141.44 72.90 7.30
CA LEU A 56 140.70 71.85 6.58
C LEU A 56 139.31 72.30 6.12
N VAL A 57 138.61 73.08 6.96
CA VAL A 57 137.31 73.65 6.59
C VAL A 57 137.50 74.71 5.49
N LYS A 58 138.51 75.60 5.57
CA LYS A 58 138.71 76.63 4.52
C LYS A 58 138.96 76.06 3.11
N ASN A 59 139.66 74.93 2.97
CA ASN A 59 139.94 74.35 1.66
C ASN A 59 138.78 73.50 1.09
N ASN A 60 137.81 73.09 1.91
CA ASN A 60 136.71 72.19 1.50
C ASN A 60 135.32 72.71 1.91
N ILE A 61 135.15 74.03 2.09
CA ILE A 61 133.85 74.67 2.42
C ILE A 61 132.77 74.30 1.39
N ALA A 62 133.10 74.25 0.10
CA ALA A 62 132.13 73.99 -0.96
C ALA A 62 131.49 72.60 -0.82
N SER A 63 132.30 71.56 -0.69
CA SER A 63 131.85 70.17 -0.47
C SER A 63 131.10 70.00 0.86
N PHE A 64 131.45 70.77 1.89
CA PHE A 64 130.73 70.74 3.17
C PHE A 64 129.38 71.46 3.08
N MET A 65 129.29 72.59 2.38
CA MET A 65 128.02 73.26 2.10
C MET A 65 127.12 72.39 1.23
N GLU A 66 127.67 71.73 0.21
CA GLU A 66 126.93 70.79 -0.63
C GLU A 66 126.43 69.60 0.18
N ALA A 67 127.24 69.00 1.04
CA ALA A 67 126.79 67.92 1.92
C ALA A 67 125.71 68.38 2.93
N VAL A 68 125.80 69.61 3.43
CA VAL A 68 124.80 70.21 4.33
C VAL A 68 123.51 70.55 3.59
N ASP A 69 123.59 71.06 2.36
CA ASP A 69 122.43 71.35 1.52
C ASP A 69 121.75 70.07 1.04
N ILE A 70 122.51 69.03 0.65
CA ILE A 70 121.97 67.69 0.40
C ILE A 70 121.28 67.13 1.65
N MET A 71 121.86 67.31 2.85
CA MET A 71 121.21 66.91 4.09
C MET A 71 119.92 67.69 4.38
N LYS A 72 119.89 69.00 4.08
CA LYS A 72 118.68 69.81 4.19
C LYS A 72 117.63 69.38 3.17
N ASP A 73 118.03 69.04 1.96
CA ASP A 73 117.13 68.56 0.90
C ASP A 73 116.56 67.18 1.24
N ILE A 74 117.36 66.24 1.73
CA ILE A 74 116.87 64.94 2.24
C ILE A 74 115.88 65.15 3.40
N ARG A 75 116.13 66.12 4.28
CA ARG A 75 115.22 66.45 5.39
C ARG A 75 113.93 67.14 4.90
N ARG A 76 113.98 67.90 3.80
CA ARG A 76 112.79 68.45 3.12
C ARG A 76 111.97 67.34 2.44
N PHE A 77 112.61 66.40 1.74
CA PHE A 77 111.92 65.25 1.15
C PHE A 77 111.24 64.37 2.21
N SER A 78 111.89 64.09 3.34
CA SER A 78 111.31 63.26 4.41
C SER A 78 110.18 63.97 5.19
N ALA A 79 110.09 65.30 5.14
CA ALA A 79 109.00 66.07 5.74
C ALA A 79 107.73 66.10 4.86
N ASP A 80 107.86 65.90 3.55
CA ASP A 80 106.75 65.92 2.59
C ASP A 80 105.98 64.58 2.53
N ASP A 81 106.65 63.45 2.78
CA ASP A 81 106.04 62.11 2.81
C ASP A 81 105.03 61.91 3.95
N ARG A 82 105.10 62.69 5.03
CA ARG A 82 104.10 62.64 6.12
C ARG A 82 102.82 63.43 5.78
N LYS A 83 102.85 64.28 4.75
CA LYS A 83 101.73 65.14 4.35
C LYS A 83 100.97 64.66 3.11
N LYS A 84 101.53 63.76 2.30
CA LYS A 84 100.81 63.14 1.18
C LYS A 84 100.40 61.72 1.52
N ASN A 85 99.09 61.56 1.62
CA ASN A 85 98.32 60.37 1.93
C ASN A 85 98.68 59.18 1.00
N VAL A 86 99.77 58.45 1.27
CA VAL A 86 100.25 57.30 0.45
C VAL A 86 99.21 56.18 0.36
N TYR A 87 98.33 56.07 1.35
CA TYR A 87 97.20 55.15 1.33
C TYR A 87 96.02 55.67 0.50
N SER A 88 95.94 56.95 0.13
CA SER A 88 94.81 57.47 -0.67
C SER A 88 94.73 56.85 -2.07
N PRO A 89 95.81 56.71 -2.86
CA PRO A 89 95.75 56.02 -4.14
C PRO A 89 95.41 54.53 -3.99
N VAL A 90 95.91 53.86 -2.95
CA VAL A 90 95.66 52.43 -2.71
C VAL A 90 94.23 52.19 -2.21
N ILE A 91 93.73 53.02 -1.29
CA ILE A 91 92.33 53.01 -0.85
C ILE A 91 91.42 53.33 -2.03
N LYS A 92 91.76 54.33 -2.86
CA LYS A 92 91.01 54.61 -4.09
C LYS A 92 91.05 53.43 -5.05
N LEU A 93 92.18 52.75 -5.23
CA LEU A 93 92.28 51.57 -6.09
C LEU A 93 91.48 50.39 -5.52
N ILE A 94 91.47 50.19 -4.21
CA ILE A 94 90.66 49.16 -3.54
C ILE A 94 89.17 49.50 -3.63
N GLU A 95 88.79 50.77 -3.43
CA GLU A 95 87.42 51.25 -3.63
C GLU A 95 86.99 51.10 -5.10
N GLU A 96 87.88 51.38 -6.05
CA GLU A 96 87.67 51.19 -7.49
C GLU A 96 87.51 49.69 -7.82
N ILE A 97 88.37 48.82 -7.29
CA ILE A 97 88.31 47.36 -7.47
C ILE A 97 87.07 46.79 -6.78
N SER A 98 86.71 47.23 -5.58
CA SER A 98 85.46 46.82 -4.90
C SER A 98 84.24 47.29 -5.68
N ARG A 99 84.28 48.50 -6.24
CA ARG A 99 83.17 49.03 -7.06
C ARG A 99 83.06 48.28 -8.38
N ILE A 100 84.17 47.91 -9.01
CA ILE A 100 84.20 47.05 -10.20
C ILE A 100 83.73 45.63 -9.84
N ALA A 101 84.18 45.07 -8.71
CA ALA A 101 83.77 43.75 -8.25
C ALA A 101 82.29 43.70 -7.91
N HIS A 102 81.72 44.69 -7.22
CA HIS A 102 80.27 44.80 -7.02
C HIS A 102 79.54 45.01 -8.36
N SER A 103 80.05 45.88 -9.24
CA SER A 103 79.50 46.05 -10.59
C SER A 103 79.50 44.78 -11.43
N MET A 104 80.50 43.89 -11.28
CA MET A 104 80.58 42.65 -12.04
C MET A 104 79.80 41.52 -11.35
N TYR A 105 80.07 41.27 -10.06
CA TYR A 105 79.51 40.15 -9.33
C TYR A 105 78.08 40.38 -8.85
N ASP A 106 77.59 41.61 -8.61
CA ASP A 106 76.18 41.79 -8.22
C ASP A 106 75.25 41.30 -9.33
N THR A 107 75.64 41.53 -10.60
CA THR A 107 74.87 41.00 -11.74
C THR A 107 74.94 39.48 -11.85
N ASP A 108 76.08 38.86 -11.54
CA ASP A 108 76.24 37.40 -11.61
C ASP A 108 75.67 36.68 -10.38
N LEU A 109 75.73 37.27 -9.18
CA LEU A 109 75.08 36.82 -7.97
C LEU A 109 73.56 36.91 -8.11
N ALA A 110 73.03 38.03 -8.64
CA ALA A 110 71.60 38.14 -8.94
C ALA A 110 71.15 37.11 -9.99
N ARG A 111 71.98 36.82 -11.01
CA ARG A 111 71.71 35.74 -11.98
C ARG A 111 71.76 34.35 -11.35
N LYS A 112 72.68 34.12 -10.42
CA LYS A 112 72.79 32.86 -9.66
C LYS A 112 71.57 32.68 -8.74
N ASP A 113 71.21 33.70 -7.98
CA ASP A 113 70.03 33.69 -7.11
C ASP A 113 68.75 33.51 -7.92
N TYR A 114 68.66 34.14 -9.10
CA TYR A 114 67.57 33.91 -10.05
C TYR A 114 67.57 32.47 -10.60
N SER A 115 68.73 31.91 -10.93
CA SER A 115 68.85 30.51 -11.37
C SER A 115 68.51 29.52 -10.24
N ASP A 116 68.91 29.81 -9.01
CA ASP A 116 68.68 28.95 -7.85
C ASP A 116 67.21 29.04 -7.38
N THR A 117 66.57 30.21 -7.50
CA THR A 117 65.11 30.34 -7.32
C THR A 117 64.34 29.62 -8.42
N ILE A 118 64.76 29.70 -9.69
CA ILE A 118 64.19 28.88 -10.78
C ILE A 118 64.34 27.39 -10.49
N ARG A 119 65.53 26.94 -10.07
CA ARG A 119 65.78 25.54 -9.71
C ARG A 119 64.91 25.08 -8.55
N ASN A 120 64.79 25.88 -7.49
CA ASN A 120 63.96 25.57 -6.33
C ASN A 120 62.48 25.52 -6.72
N ALA A 121 62.00 26.47 -7.52
CA ALA A 121 60.64 26.46 -8.05
C ALA A 121 60.38 25.23 -8.92
N LEU A 122 61.31 24.88 -9.82
CA LEU A 122 61.22 23.69 -10.67
C LEU A 122 61.18 22.40 -9.84
N ASN A 123 62.02 22.29 -8.80
CA ASN A 123 62.06 21.14 -7.90
C ASN A 123 60.74 20.99 -7.11
N VAL A 124 60.16 22.09 -6.63
CA VAL A 124 58.85 22.08 -5.95
C VAL A 124 57.74 21.65 -6.92
N ILE A 125 57.73 22.19 -8.14
CA ILE A 125 56.76 21.81 -9.18
C ILE A 125 56.92 20.34 -9.57
N GLN A 126 58.14 19.81 -9.68
CA GLN A 126 58.39 18.41 -10.01
C GLN A 126 58.00 17.47 -8.86
N ARG A 127 58.34 17.81 -7.62
CA ARG A 127 58.02 17.01 -6.42
C ARG A 127 56.52 16.96 -6.13
N TYR A 128 55.82 18.07 -6.33
CA TYR A 128 54.38 18.19 -6.10
C TYR A 128 53.56 18.26 -7.39
N LYS A 129 54.10 17.76 -8.51
CA LYS A 129 53.47 17.77 -9.84
C LYS A 129 52.02 17.24 -9.79
N PHE A 130 51.81 16.18 -9.00
CA PHE A 130 50.48 15.61 -8.76
C PHE A 130 49.50 16.62 -8.15
N ILE A 131 49.91 17.41 -7.14
CA ILE A 131 49.05 18.38 -6.46
C ILE A 131 48.62 19.52 -7.40
N PHE A 132 49.53 20.01 -8.25
CA PHE A 132 49.22 21.06 -9.21
C PHE A 132 48.29 20.58 -10.36
N HIS A 133 48.35 19.31 -10.74
CA HIS A 133 47.45 18.73 -11.74
C HIS A 133 46.17 18.13 -11.14
N LEU A 134 46.06 18.09 -9.81
CA LEU A 134 44.95 17.45 -9.11
C LEU A 134 43.59 18.09 -9.45
N PRO A 135 43.41 19.42 -9.45
CA PRO A 135 42.10 20.03 -9.77
C PRO A 135 41.62 19.68 -11.19
N GLN A 136 42.53 19.64 -12.17
CA GLN A 136 42.20 19.25 -13.54
C GLN A 136 41.91 17.76 -13.67
N THR A 137 42.60 16.93 -12.88
CA THR A 137 42.38 15.47 -12.88
C THR A 137 41.04 15.14 -12.24
N ILE A 138 40.72 15.77 -11.10
CA ILE A 138 39.40 15.66 -10.45
C ILE A 138 38.32 16.11 -11.43
N GLU A 139 38.43 17.28 -12.05
CA GLU A 139 37.41 17.76 -13.00
C GLU A 139 37.19 16.79 -14.18
N ARG A 140 38.27 16.21 -14.73
CA ARG A 140 38.18 15.21 -15.81
C ARG A 140 37.58 13.89 -15.34
N SER A 141 37.96 13.42 -14.16
CA SER A 141 37.45 12.16 -13.59
C SER A 141 35.98 12.27 -13.19
N VAL A 142 35.54 13.44 -12.71
CA VAL A 142 34.13 13.74 -12.45
C VAL A 142 33.30 13.72 -13.73
N LYS A 143 33.81 14.30 -14.83
CA LYS A 143 33.16 14.24 -16.15
C LYS A 143 33.08 12.82 -16.73
N ARG A 144 33.92 11.90 -16.26
CA ARG A 144 33.95 10.49 -16.69
C ARG A 144 33.22 9.54 -15.72
N GLU A 145 32.59 10.09 -14.68
CA GLU A 145 31.91 9.32 -13.61
C GLU A 145 32.83 8.32 -12.85
N GLU A 146 34.14 8.53 -12.88
CA GLU A 146 35.13 7.69 -12.18
C GLU A 146 35.32 8.14 -10.71
N TYR A 147 34.25 8.12 -9.93
CA TYR A 147 34.21 8.71 -8.58
C TYR A 147 35.17 8.05 -7.56
N GLU A 148 35.43 6.76 -7.68
CA GLU A 148 36.36 6.03 -6.81
C GLU A 148 37.81 6.54 -6.95
N LYS A 149 38.24 6.84 -8.19
CA LYS A 149 39.56 7.41 -8.45
C LYS A 149 39.68 8.81 -7.85
N VAL A 150 38.63 9.62 -7.96
CA VAL A 150 38.57 10.97 -7.38
C VAL A 150 38.76 10.93 -5.86
N ILE A 151 38.10 9.97 -5.19
CA ILE A 151 38.20 9.80 -3.74
C ILE A 151 39.61 9.37 -3.33
N ASN A 152 40.18 8.38 -4.02
CA ASN A 152 41.54 7.91 -3.72
C ASN A 152 42.59 9.02 -3.96
N ASP A 153 42.45 9.76 -5.06
CA ASP A 153 43.31 10.90 -5.39
C ASP A 153 43.16 12.02 -4.35
N PHE A 154 41.95 12.27 -3.85
CA PHE A 154 41.72 13.22 -2.78
C PHE A 154 42.32 12.79 -1.44
N VAL A 155 42.11 11.54 -1.01
CA VAL A 155 42.69 11.02 0.24
C VAL A 155 44.22 11.13 0.19
N ARG A 156 44.82 10.75 -0.94
CA ARG A 156 46.26 10.90 -1.19
C ARG A 156 46.70 12.36 -1.15
N ALA A 157 45.91 13.26 -1.73
CA ALA A 157 46.20 14.69 -1.71
C ALA A 157 46.10 15.28 -0.29
N ARG A 158 45.11 14.88 0.50
CA ARG A 158 44.92 15.33 1.89
C ARG A 158 46.14 15.01 2.74
N ALA A 159 46.65 13.78 2.65
CA ALA A 159 47.89 13.37 3.32
C ALA A 159 49.11 14.19 2.87
N ALA A 160 49.15 14.61 1.61
CA ALA A 160 50.23 15.46 1.09
C ALA A 160 50.12 16.92 1.54
N PHE A 161 48.90 17.46 1.67
CA PHE A 161 48.65 18.83 2.13
C PHE A 161 49.00 19.06 3.60
N GLU A 162 48.90 18.04 4.47
CA GLU A 162 49.31 18.13 5.88
C GLU A 162 50.82 18.39 6.07
N THR A 163 51.63 18.20 5.02
CA THR A 163 53.11 18.28 5.12
C THR A 163 53.72 19.62 4.69
N VAL A 164 52.97 20.53 4.05
CA VAL A 164 53.53 21.77 3.46
C VAL A 164 52.61 22.98 3.61
N ASP A 165 53.04 23.97 4.38
CA ASP A 165 52.37 25.26 4.52
C ASP A 165 52.93 26.32 3.54
N SER A 166 52.24 26.55 2.43
CA SER A 166 52.52 27.70 1.55
C SER A 166 51.22 28.32 1.01
N LYS A 167 51.23 29.64 0.76
CA LYS A 167 50.05 30.38 0.22
C LYS A 167 49.56 29.83 -1.12
N VAL A 168 50.45 29.27 -1.94
CA VAL A 168 50.09 28.67 -3.23
C VAL A 168 49.36 27.34 -3.01
N PHE A 169 49.83 26.52 -2.08
CA PHE A 169 49.15 25.27 -1.70
C PHE A 169 47.79 25.55 -1.05
N GLN A 170 47.64 26.62 -0.26
CA GLN A 170 46.35 27.01 0.31
C GLN A 170 45.31 27.40 -0.75
N ASN A 171 45.72 28.05 -1.85
CA ASN A 171 44.80 28.37 -2.94
C ASN A 171 44.36 27.11 -3.71
N ILE A 172 45.28 26.19 -3.97
CA ILE A 172 44.97 24.90 -4.61
C ILE A 172 44.10 24.05 -3.68
N GLN A 173 44.40 24.02 -2.39
CA GLN A 173 43.60 23.34 -1.38
C GLN A 173 42.17 23.90 -1.34
N ARG A 174 42.00 25.24 -1.43
CA ARG A 174 40.68 25.87 -1.50
C ARG A 174 39.90 25.46 -2.76
N GLU A 175 40.57 25.41 -3.91
CA GLU A 175 39.97 24.98 -5.18
C GLU A 175 39.57 23.49 -5.16
N VAL A 176 40.44 22.62 -4.65
CA VAL A 176 40.18 21.19 -4.47
C VAL A 176 39.02 20.97 -3.48
N GLU A 177 39.01 21.68 -2.35
CA GLU A 177 37.92 21.61 -1.37
C GLU A 177 36.59 22.11 -1.96
N GLN A 178 36.61 23.14 -2.81
CA GLN A 178 35.42 23.62 -3.50
C GLN A 178 34.88 22.59 -4.51
N GLN A 179 35.75 21.94 -5.30
CA GLN A 179 35.34 20.87 -6.20
C GLN A 179 34.76 19.67 -5.45
N ILE A 180 35.32 19.35 -4.28
CA ILE A 180 34.81 18.27 -3.43
C ILE A 180 33.50 18.65 -2.78
N GLN A 181 33.32 19.92 -2.39
CA GLN A 181 32.03 20.39 -1.91
C GLN A 181 30.95 20.26 -2.99
N ASN A 182 31.28 20.55 -4.25
CA ASN A 182 30.38 20.32 -5.38
C ASN A 182 30.06 18.82 -5.57
N LEU A 183 31.05 17.94 -5.39
CA LEU A 183 30.82 16.49 -5.43
C LEU A 183 29.96 15.99 -4.27
N ARG A 184 30.15 16.54 -3.06
CA ARG A 184 29.30 16.25 -1.91
C ARG A 184 27.85 16.65 -2.19
N THR A 185 27.62 17.82 -2.78
CA THR A 185 26.27 18.24 -3.16
C THR A 185 25.68 17.33 -4.24
N LEU A 186 26.47 16.90 -5.23
CA LEU A 186 26.03 15.99 -6.28
C LEU A 186 25.66 14.61 -5.72
N PHE A 187 26.49 14.03 -4.85
CA PHE A 187 26.16 12.75 -4.22
C PHE A 187 24.94 12.85 -3.30
N ARG A 188 24.77 13.97 -2.56
CA ARG A 188 23.55 14.20 -1.78
C ARG A 188 22.32 14.32 -2.68
N GLN A 189 22.41 15.01 -3.81
CA GLN A 189 21.33 15.08 -4.80
C GLN A 189 20.98 13.71 -5.35
N ARG A 190 21.97 12.90 -5.76
CA ARG A 190 21.72 11.53 -6.24
C ARG A 190 21.19 10.60 -5.16
N LEU A 191 21.53 10.81 -3.88
CA LEU A 191 20.93 10.08 -2.77
C LEU A 191 19.47 10.47 -2.48
N THR A 192 19.06 11.68 -2.88
CA THR A 192 17.66 12.15 -2.76
C THR A 192 16.77 11.74 -3.94
N GLU A 193 17.34 11.20 -5.02
CA GLU A 193 16.57 10.66 -6.14
C GLU A 193 15.81 9.39 -5.71
N PHE A 194 14.50 9.39 -5.90
CA PHE A 194 13.61 8.26 -5.58
C PHE A 194 12.74 7.93 -6.80
N PRO A 195 12.68 6.67 -7.26
CA PRO A 195 13.34 5.46 -6.76
C PRO A 195 14.79 5.30 -7.27
N SER A 196 15.70 4.84 -6.40
CA SER A 196 17.12 4.57 -6.73
C SER A 196 17.49 3.12 -6.39
N SER A 197 18.43 2.52 -7.12
CA SER A 197 18.93 1.17 -6.83
C SER A 197 19.64 1.12 -5.47
N ILE A 198 19.41 0.06 -4.70
CA ILE A 198 20.09 -0.19 -3.42
C ILE A 198 21.62 -0.16 -3.59
N ASP A 199 22.14 -0.69 -4.70
CA ASP A 199 23.59 -0.79 -4.91
C ASP A 199 24.22 0.57 -5.20
N ASP A 200 23.51 1.45 -5.90
CA ASP A 200 23.91 2.85 -6.11
C ASP A 200 23.87 3.62 -4.79
N GLN A 201 22.83 3.42 -3.98
CA GLN A 201 22.72 4.03 -2.64
C GLN A 201 23.87 3.60 -1.73
N LYS A 202 24.20 2.30 -1.67
CA LYS A 202 25.38 1.80 -0.92
C LYS A 202 26.67 2.43 -1.42
N LEU A 203 26.82 2.57 -2.74
CA LEU A 203 28.02 3.12 -3.35
C LEU A 203 28.18 4.61 -3.00
N PHE A 204 27.13 5.41 -3.16
CA PHE A 204 27.15 6.83 -2.82
C PHE A 204 27.29 7.08 -1.30
N ILE A 205 26.70 6.24 -0.45
CA ILE A 205 26.92 6.30 1.01
C ILE A 205 28.40 6.06 1.34
N ARG A 206 29.04 5.05 0.72
CA ARG A 206 30.47 4.78 0.91
C ARG A 206 31.34 5.94 0.43
N TYR A 207 31.01 6.50 -0.73
CA TYR A 207 31.71 7.66 -1.29
C TYR A 207 31.58 8.89 -0.39
N LEU A 208 30.40 9.21 0.11
CA LEU A 208 30.19 10.32 1.03
C LEU A 208 30.90 10.12 2.37
N HIS A 209 30.91 8.91 2.91
CA HIS A 209 31.62 8.62 4.15
C HIS A 209 33.14 8.76 4.01
N SER A 210 33.71 8.34 2.87
CA SER A 210 35.13 8.52 2.59
C SER A 210 35.54 10.00 2.44
N LEU A 211 34.59 10.87 2.06
CA LEU A 211 34.79 12.30 1.88
C LEU A 211 34.50 13.14 3.13
N ASP A 212 33.74 12.60 4.08
CA ASP A 212 33.28 13.28 5.29
C ASP A 212 33.22 12.32 6.49
N SER A 213 34.14 12.48 7.44
CA SER A 213 34.24 11.61 8.62
C SER A 213 33.34 12.05 9.79
N LYS A 214 32.60 13.16 9.65
CA LYS A 214 31.82 13.78 10.73
C LYS A 214 30.30 13.62 10.60
N ALA A 215 29.78 13.51 9.37
CA ALA A 215 28.35 13.29 9.12
C ALA A 215 28.06 11.79 8.98
N ASP A 216 26.79 11.39 9.15
CA ASP A 216 26.31 10.01 8.93
C ASP A 216 25.42 9.97 7.68
N PRO A 217 26.00 9.81 6.48
CA PRO A 217 25.26 9.92 5.22
C PRO A 217 24.24 8.79 5.02
N ALA A 218 24.44 7.64 5.69
CA ALA A 218 23.49 6.54 5.64
C ALA A 218 22.18 6.90 6.34
N TRP A 219 22.24 7.57 7.48
CA TRP A 219 21.05 8.00 8.22
C TRP A 219 20.29 9.10 7.47
N ASP A 220 21.00 10.08 6.90
CA ASP A 220 20.39 11.10 6.06
C ASP A 220 19.65 10.47 4.86
N CYS A 221 20.25 9.47 4.22
CA CYS A 221 19.63 8.71 3.12
C CYS A 221 18.33 8.01 3.56
N ILE A 222 18.34 7.31 4.71
CA ILE A 222 17.16 6.62 5.26
C ILE A 222 16.02 7.62 5.52
N ILE A 223 16.32 8.78 6.11
CA ILE A 223 15.30 9.81 6.38
C ILE A 223 14.71 10.35 5.08
N HIS A 224 15.53 10.66 4.08
CA HIS A 224 15.04 11.17 2.80
C HIS A 224 14.21 10.14 2.04
N GLN A 225 14.63 8.87 2.01
CA GLN A 225 13.87 7.79 1.38
C GLN A 225 12.53 7.56 2.08
N LYS A 226 12.52 7.58 3.42
CA LYS A 226 11.27 7.55 4.18
C LYS A 226 10.37 8.73 3.79
N ALA A 227 10.89 9.95 3.79
CA ALA A 227 10.10 11.15 3.50
C ALA A 227 9.51 11.07 2.09
N ALA A 228 10.32 10.70 1.09
CA ALA A 228 9.88 10.49 -0.28
C ALA A 228 8.79 9.40 -0.37
N LEU A 229 8.96 8.27 0.33
CA LEU A 229 7.97 7.19 0.35
C LEU A 229 6.66 7.65 1.01
N ILE A 230 6.73 8.39 2.12
CA ILE A 230 5.55 8.96 2.78
C ILE A 230 4.86 9.98 1.88
N ASP A 231 5.62 10.84 1.18
CA ASP A 231 5.07 11.84 0.28
C ASP A 231 4.36 11.19 -0.92
N VAL A 232 4.92 10.11 -1.48
CA VAL A 232 4.26 9.30 -2.52
C VAL A 232 3.01 8.61 -1.99
N LEU A 233 3.02 8.08 -0.76
CA LEU A 233 1.81 7.50 -0.16
C LEU A 233 0.74 8.57 0.13
N ARG A 234 1.15 9.77 0.56
CA ARG A 234 0.24 10.89 0.83
C ARG A 234 -0.32 11.49 -0.46
N SER A 235 0.43 11.53 -1.56
CA SER A 235 -0.08 12.02 -2.84
C SER A 235 -1.28 11.20 -3.33
N CYS A 236 -1.27 9.88 -3.10
CA CYS A 236 -2.42 8.99 -3.38
C CYS A 236 -3.72 9.40 -2.64
N VAL A 237 -3.63 10.19 -1.56
CA VAL A 237 -4.79 10.70 -0.79
C VAL A 237 -5.12 12.14 -1.17
N VAL A 238 -4.10 12.98 -1.38
CA VAL A 238 -4.24 14.40 -1.69
C VAL A 238 -4.90 14.61 -3.06
N ASP A 239 -4.58 13.77 -4.05
CA ASP A 239 -5.19 13.81 -5.38
C ASP A 239 -6.70 13.53 -5.30
N ARG A 240 -7.11 12.61 -4.42
CA ARG A 240 -8.54 12.34 -4.16
C ARG A 240 -9.23 13.54 -3.52
N LEU A 241 -8.66 14.12 -2.47
CA LEU A 241 -9.28 15.23 -1.72
C LEU A 241 -9.39 16.51 -2.57
N HIS A 242 -8.36 16.86 -3.35
CA HIS A 242 -8.40 18.00 -4.25
C HIS A 242 -9.45 17.84 -5.35
N GLN A 243 -9.59 16.64 -5.92
CA GLN A 243 -10.63 16.36 -6.91
C GLN A 243 -12.03 16.29 -6.30
N GLN A 244 -12.18 15.92 -5.02
CA GLN A 244 -13.45 15.98 -4.30
C GLN A 244 -13.87 17.43 -4.03
N GLN A 245 -12.93 18.30 -3.64
CA GLN A 245 -13.17 19.73 -3.41
C GLN A 245 -13.42 20.53 -4.70
N GLN A 246 -12.66 20.29 -5.77
CA GLN A 246 -12.88 20.95 -7.07
C GLN A 246 -14.26 20.63 -7.66
N ARG A 247 -14.85 19.47 -7.33
CA ARG A 247 -16.18 19.06 -7.80
C ARG A 247 -17.33 19.51 -6.92
N GLN A 248 -17.13 19.73 -5.62
CA GLN A 248 -18.14 20.43 -4.80
C GLN A 248 -18.40 21.87 -5.31
N GLN A 249 -17.43 22.45 -6.03
CA GLN A 249 -17.55 23.76 -6.68
C GLN A 249 -18.15 23.69 -8.10
N GLN A 250 -18.23 22.51 -8.74
CA GLN A 250 -18.85 22.30 -10.06
C GLN A 250 -20.06 21.36 -9.95
N GLN A 251 -21.20 21.90 -9.51
CA GLN A 251 -22.47 21.17 -9.58
C GLN A 251 -23.08 21.29 -10.99
N GLN A 252 -23.01 20.17 -11.74
CA GLN A 252 -23.95 19.66 -12.75
C GLN A 252 -23.18 18.98 -13.89
N GLN A 253 -23.04 17.65 -13.85
CA GLN A 253 -23.27 16.74 -14.99
C GLN A 253 -22.93 15.25 -14.69
N THR A 254 -23.88 14.39 -15.10
CA THR A 254 -23.80 13.02 -15.63
C THR A 254 -23.31 11.80 -14.82
N HIS A 255 -24.09 10.72 -14.95
CA HIS A 255 -23.94 9.39 -14.38
C HIS A 255 -22.58 8.70 -14.66
N ASP A 256 -21.93 8.97 -15.80
CA ASP A 256 -20.65 8.36 -16.18
C ASP A 256 -19.49 8.75 -15.27
N VAL A 257 -19.61 9.90 -14.60
CA VAL A 257 -18.56 10.43 -13.73
C VAL A 257 -18.41 9.60 -12.46
N LYS A 258 -19.47 8.93 -11.96
CA LYS A 258 -19.40 8.11 -10.73
C LYS A 258 -18.68 6.76 -10.91
N LEU A 259 -18.74 6.17 -12.11
CA LEU A 259 -18.01 4.93 -12.42
C LEU A 259 -16.50 5.16 -12.33
N HIS A 260 -16.01 6.27 -12.88
CA HIS A 260 -14.58 6.58 -12.88
C HIS A 260 -13.98 6.75 -11.48
N HIS A 261 -14.75 7.17 -10.47
CA HIS A 261 -14.23 7.38 -9.10
C HIS A 261 -13.84 6.09 -8.40
N HIS A 262 -14.60 5.01 -8.60
CA HIS A 262 -14.31 3.72 -7.98
C HIS A 262 -13.12 3.04 -8.64
N ASP A 263 -12.98 3.16 -9.96
CA ASP A 263 -11.82 2.65 -10.70
C ASP A 263 -10.54 3.41 -10.33
N GLN A 264 -10.63 4.73 -10.13
CA GLN A 264 -9.49 5.56 -9.72
C GLN A 264 -9.08 5.31 -8.26
N ALA A 265 -10.04 5.19 -7.34
CA ALA A 265 -9.76 4.81 -5.95
C ALA A 265 -9.03 3.45 -5.84
N THR A 266 -9.41 2.51 -6.70
CA THR A 266 -8.79 1.19 -6.82
C THR A 266 -7.36 1.31 -7.35
N ALA A 267 -7.15 2.07 -8.43
CA ALA A 267 -5.83 2.31 -9.00
C ALA A 267 -4.86 3.00 -8.01
N MET A 268 -5.36 3.93 -7.18
CA MET A 268 -4.54 4.57 -6.13
C MET A 268 -4.12 3.59 -5.04
N VAL A 269 -4.99 2.65 -4.65
CA VAL A 269 -4.65 1.60 -3.69
C VAL A 269 -3.65 0.61 -4.27
N ASP A 270 -3.80 0.24 -5.55
CA ASP A 270 -2.86 -0.62 -6.26
C ASP A 270 -1.48 0.05 -6.34
N GLN A 271 -1.43 1.33 -6.73
CA GLN A 271 -0.19 2.11 -6.74
C GLN A 271 0.45 2.18 -5.35
N ALA A 272 -0.33 2.40 -4.29
CA ALA A 272 0.18 2.41 -2.92
C ALA A 272 0.75 1.03 -2.50
N CYS A 273 0.09 -0.07 -2.89
CA CYS A 273 0.59 -1.42 -2.65
C CYS A 273 1.86 -1.73 -3.43
N ASP A 274 1.96 -1.29 -4.68
CA ASP A 274 3.14 -1.50 -5.53
C ASP A 274 4.36 -0.71 -5.03
N VAL A 275 4.17 0.57 -4.70
CA VAL A 275 5.23 1.42 -4.12
C VAL A 275 5.72 0.82 -2.82
N LEU A 276 4.81 0.36 -1.95
CA LEU A 276 5.20 -0.24 -0.68
C LEU A 276 5.88 -1.60 -0.87
N THR A 277 5.45 -2.42 -1.83
CA THR A 277 6.05 -3.73 -2.11
C THR A 277 7.44 -3.61 -2.75
N THR A 278 7.72 -2.53 -3.48
CA THR A 278 9.01 -2.32 -4.15
C THR A 278 10.00 -1.53 -3.29
N ALA A 279 9.59 -0.39 -2.74
CA ALA A 279 10.49 0.53 -2.08
C ALA A 279 10.73 0.21 -0.58
N PHE A 280 9.75 -0.37 0.11
CA PHE A 280 9.91 -0.66 1.55
C PHE A 280 10.89 -1.81 1.84
N PRO A 281 10.92 -2.93 1.11
CA PRO A 281 11.93 -3.97 1.34
C PRO A 281 13.36 -3.46 1.15
N ASP A 282 13.56 -2.58 0.17
CA ASP A 282 14.86 -1.96 -0.11
C ASP A 282 15.32 -1.05 1.02
N LEU A 283 14.41 -0.17 1.49
CA LEU A 283 14.62 0.66 2.67
C LEU A 283 14.87 -0.19 3.92
N TRP A 284 14.08 -1.25 4.13
CA TRP A 284 14.22 -2.16 5.26
C TRP A 284 15.56 -2.91 5.22
N TYR A 285 16.01 -3.33 4.04
CA TYR A 285 17.31 -3.95 3.88
C TYR A 285 18.46 -2.98 4.19
N LEU A 286 18.33 -1.72 3.79
CA LEU A 286 19.31 -0.67 4.11
C LEU A 286 19.34 -0.38 5.62
N ILE A 287 18.18 -0.32 6.28
CA ILE A 287 18.05 -0.24 7.75
C ILE A 287 18.73 -1.44 8.42
N GLN A 288 18.51 -2.66 7.92
CA GLN A 288 19.13 -3.88 8.45
C GLN A 288 20.65 -3.88 8.28
N LEU A 289 21.16 -3.41 7.14
CA LEU A 289 22.60 -3.27 6.92
C LEU A 289 23.23 -2.23 7.84
N TYR A 290 22.49 -1.15 8.14
CA TYR A 290 22.92 -0.08 9.04
C TYR A 290 22.99 -0.60 10.48
N LEU A 291 21.94 -1.30 10.93
CA LEU A 291 21.91 -1.95 12.25
C LEU A 291 22.96 -3.06 12.40
N LYS A 292 23.25 -3.82 11.33
CA LYS A 292 24.28 -4.88 11.30
C LYS A 292 25.70 -4.33 11.13
N LYS A 293 25.90 -3.01 11.07
CA LYS A 293 27.20 -2.33 10.92
C LYS A 293 27.99 -2.76 9.68
N LYS A 294 27.31 -3.12 8.57
CA LYS A 294 27.95 -3.62 7.33
C LYS A 294 28.10 -2.57 6.22
N LEU A 295 27.60 -1.35 6.43
CA LEU A 295 27.66 -0.27 5.44
C LEU A 295 29.04 0.38 5.33
N TYR A 296 29.77 0.46 6.44
CA TYR A 296 31.08 1.10 6.53
C TYR A 296 32.22 0.06 6.66
N PRO A 297 33.40 0.27 6.04
CA PRO A 297 34.57 -0.58 6.25
C PRO A 297 35.01 -0.54 7.72
N LEU A 298 35.33 -1.71 8.29
CA LEU A 298 35.64 -1.96 9.72
C LEU A 298 36.90 -1.25 10.28
N SER A 299 37.42 -0.19 9.65
CA SER A 299 38.80 0.23 9.88
C SER A 299 39.02 1.34 10.92
N GLU A 300 38.07 2.21 11.28
CA GLU A 300 38.38 3.28 12.24
C GLU A 300 37.22 3.64 13.19
N ARG A 301 37.51 3.52 14.51
CA ARG A 301 36.79 4.04 15.71
C ARG A 301 35.54 3.29 16.21
N SER A 302 35.81 2.30 17.07
CA SER A 302 34.87 1.32 17.64
C SER A 302 34.03 1.76 18.86
N GLU A 303 34.15 2.97 19.42
CA GLU A 303 33.46 3.31 20.69
C GLU A 303 32.43 4.46 20.60
N GLU A 304 32.63 5.48 19.76
CA GLU A 304 31.70 6.61 19.62
C GLU A 304 30.48 6.26 18.74
N LEU A 305 30.71 5.47 17.68
CA LEU A 305 29.67 4.95 16.79
C LEU A 305 28.72 4.01 17.54
N ASP A 306 29.25 3.19 18.47
CA ASP A 306 28.48 2.19 19.23
C ASP A 306 27.43 2.80 20.18
N ARG A 307 27.68 4.00 20.70
CA ARG A 307 26.70 4.77 21.48
C ARG A 307 25.64 5.43 20.58
N THR A 308 26.00 5.85 19.37
CA THR A 308 25.04 6.46 18.43
C THR A 308 24.07 5.42 17.83
N TYR A 309 24.51 4.19 17.56
CA TYR A 309 23.65 3.14 16.99
C TYR A 309 22.62 2.58 17.98
N THR A 310 22.96 2.51 19.27
CA THR A 310 22.07 1.95 20.32
C THR A 310 20.91 2.87 20.67
N HIS A 311 21.10 4.21 20.59
CA HIS A 311 20.03 5.18 20.82
C HIS A 311 19.06 5.38 19.63
N LYS A 312 19.43 4.96 18.41
CA LYS A 312 18.61 5.14 17.20
C LYS A 312 17.57 4.04 16.95
N GLN A 313 17.60 2.89 17.66
CA GLN A 313 16.56 1.85 17.52
C GLN A 313 15.11 2.33 17.73
N PRO A 314 14.77 3.07 18.79
CA PRO A 314 13.42 3.62 18.95
C PRO A 314 13.06 4.63 17.85
N GLU A 315 14.04 5.35 17.30
CA GLU A 315 13.81 6.25 16.17
C GLU A 315 13.43 5.44 14.92
N PHE A 316 14.12 4.32 14.62
CA PHE A 316 13.75 3.42 13.53
C PHE A 316 12.33 2.85 13.68
N ASP A 317 11.93 2.51 14.90
CA ASP A 317 10.59 2.03 15.18
C ASP A 317 9.56 3.13 14.89
N ALA A 318 9.80 4.36 15.35
CA ALA A 318 8.96 5.51 15.00
C ALA A 318 8.95 5.81 13.49
N LEU A 319 10.08 5.60 12.79
CA LEU A 319 10.14 5.76 11.33
C LEU A 319 9.24 4.74 10.61
N THR A 320 9.32 3.48 11.03
CA THR A 320 8.55 2.37 10.47
C THR A 320 7.06 2.51 10.80
N GLU A 321 6.75 2.97 12.01
CA GLU A 321 5.39 3.28 12.46
C GLU A 321 4.72 4.32 11.57
N GLU A 322 5.40 5.43 11.28
CA GLU A 322 4.82 6.48 10.44
C GLU A 322 4.51 5.99 9.02
N ILE A 323 5.39 5.17 8.42
CA ILE A 323 5.17 4.59 7.08
C ILE A 323 3.95 3.67 7.10
N ILE A 324 3.90 2.73 8.05
CA ILE A 324 2.83 1.73 8.14
C ILE A 324 1.49 2.40 8.48
N GLN A 325 1.46 3.35 9.41
CA GLN A 325 0.23 4.08 9.75
C GLN A 325 -0.24 4.98 8.61
N THR A 326 0.68 5.58 7.83
CA THR A 326 0.33 6.32 6.62
C THR A 326 -0.30 5.38 5.59
N PHE A 327 0.30 4.22 5.31
CA PHE A 327 -0.28 3.23 4.41
C PHE A 327 -1.67 2.74 4.88
N ILE A 328 -1.81 2.39 6.17
CA ILE A 328 -3.09 1.99 6.75
C ILE A 328 -4.12 3.11 6.55
N SER A 329 -3.76 4.36 6.82
CA SER A 329 -4.64 5.51 6.65
C SER A 329 -5.06 5.70 5.20
N VAL A 330 -4.13 5.56 4.25
CA VAL A 330 -4.41 5.63 2.80
C VAL A 330 -5.41 4.55 2.41
N VAL A 331 -5.19 3.30 2.81
CA VAL A 331 -6.07 2.18 2.45
C VAL A 331 -7.44 2.32 3.10
N ARG A 332 -7.51 2.70 4.38
CA ARG A 332 -8.78 2.93 5.10
C ARG A 332 -9.55 4.10 4.51
N LEU A 333 -8.90 5.23 4.26
CA LEU A 333 -9.54 6.38 3.63
C LEU A 333 -9.99 6.05 2.21
N ASN A 334 -9.28 5.16 1.51
CA ASN A 334 -9.63 4.83 0.14
C ASN A 334 -10.78 3.81 0.01
N LEU A 335 -10.78 2.77 0.85
CA LEU A 335 -11.68 1.61 0.74
C LEU A 335 -12.74 1.52 1.83
N LEU A 336 -12.53 2.13 3.00
CA LEU A 336 -13.41 2.02 4.18
C LEU A 336 -14.19 3.32 4.49
N THR A 337 -14.18 4.33 3.62
CA THR A 337 -14.83 5.62 3.92
C THR A 337 -16.33 5.44 4.14
N ARG A 338 -16.71 5.34 5.42
CA ARG A 338 -17.94 5.86 5.98
C ARG A 338 -18.03 7.33 5.62
N SER A 339 -19.21 7.77 5.23
CA SER A 339 -19.58 9.18 5.10
C SER A 339 -19.32 9.91 6.43
N THR A 340 -18.11 10.43 6.63
CA THR A 340 -17.86 11.42 7.69
C THR A 340 -18.37 12.76 7.20
N THR A 341 -19.69 12.93 7.29
CA THR A 341 -20.33 14.23 7.40
C THR A 341 -21.34 14.14 8.52
N GLY A 342 -21.01 14.75 9.67
CA GLY A 342 -21.97 15.05 10.73
C GLY A 342 -21.84 14.17 11.98
N GLU A 343 -20.90 14.52 12.86
CA GLU A 343 -21.16 14.42 14.29
C GLU A 343 -22.30 15.38 14.63
N SER A 344 -23.54 14.88 14.68
CA SER A 344 -24.61 15.44 15.51
C SER A 344 -25.76 14.45 15.63
N ASP A 345 -26.01 14.08 16.88
CA ASP A 345 -27.28 13.59 17.44
C ASP A 345 -27.65 12.10 17.29
N MET A 346 -27.26 11.39 18.35
CA MET A 346 -28.05 10.40 19.08
C MET A 346 -29.53 10.33 18.69
N SER A 347 -29.87 9.40 17.79
CA SER A 347 -31.15 8.69 17.81
C SER A 347 -30.99 7.30 17.22
N THR A 348 -31.52 6.32 17.93
CA THR A 348 -31.34 4.87 17.80
C THR A 348 -32.11 4.27 16.62
N SER A 349 -32.08 4.92 15.45
CA SER A 349 -32.88 4.54 14.27
C SER A 349 -32.13 4.52 12.94
N GLN A 350 -30.80 4.37 12.94
CA GLN A 350 -29.99 4.26 11.70
C GLN A 350 -29.03 3.05 11.72
N ILE A 351 -29.58 1.84 11.92
CA ILE A 351 -28.81 0.59 11.73
C ILE A 351 -29.07 -0.03 10.34
N ASN A 352 -29.99 0.51 9.54
CA ASN A 352 -30.42 -0.11 8.28
C ASN A 352 -30.03 0.60 6.98
N ASP A 353 -29.45 1.80 7.01
CA ASP A 353 -29.03 2.49 5.77
C ASP A 353 -27.53 2.26 5.51
N ILE A 354 -27.19 1.01 5.17
CA ILE A 354 -25.78 0.60 4.95
C ILE A 354 -25.31 0.97 3.52
N TYR A 355 -26.21 1.19 2.56
CA TYR A 355 -25.91 1.79 1.25
C TYR A 355 -27.14 2.50 0.70
N THR A 356 -27.06 3.81 0.43
CA THR A 356 -28.20 4.58 -0.06
C THR A 356 -28.42 4.45 -1.58
N ASN A 357 -27.49 3.84 -2.33
CA ASN A 357 -27.60 3.65 -3.79
C ASN A 357 -27.21 2.23 -4.22
N ALA A 358 -28.14 1.50 -4.86
CA ALA A 358 -27.87 0.18 -5.44
C ALA A 358 -26.67 0.18 -6.40
N GLU A 359 -26.52 1.23 -7.19
CA GLU A 359 -25.42 1.40 -8.16
C GLU A 359 -24.03 1.44 -7.50
N GLU A 360 -23.92 2.01 -6.30
CA GLU A 360 -22.65 2.07 -5.57
C GLU A 360 -22.19 0.69 -5.11
N ILE A 361 -23.14 -0.17 -4.72
CA ILE A 361 -22.85 -1.56 -4.36
C ILE A 361 -22.35 -2.36 -5.58
N TYR A 362 -22.98 -2.19 -6.76
CA TYR A 362 -22.55 -2.85 -7.99
C TYR A 362 -21.10 -2.53 -8.36
N GLN A 363 -20.71 -1.26 -8.27
CA GLN A 363 -19.33 -0.86 -8.57
C GLN A 363 -18.34 -1.36 -7.52
N ARG A 364 -18.69 -1.31 -6.22
CA ARG A 364 -17.82 -1.79 -5.15
C ARG A 364 -17.59 -3.29 -5.20
N VAL A 365 -18.59 -4.10 -5.52
CA VAL A 365 -18.42 -5.56 -5.68
C VAL A 365 -17.45 -5.91 -6.80
N LYS A 366 -17.39 -5.11 -7.86
CA LYS A 366 -16.51 -5.36 -9.00
C LYS A 366 -15.03 -5.13 -8.65
N THR A 367 -14.72 -4.07 -7.90
CA THR A 367 -13.33 -3.65 -7.66
C THR A 367 -12.77 -4.07 -6.30
N LEU A 368 -13.61 -4.12 -5.26
CA LEU A 368 -13.15 -4.37 -3.88
C LEU A 368 -12.47 -5.73 -3.67
N PRO A 369 -12.96 -6.87 -4.22
CA PRO A 369 -12.27 -8.16 -4.05
C PRO A 369 -10.83 -8.13 -4.59
N HIS A 370 -10.61 -7.49 -5.73
CA HIS A 370 -9.28 -7.29 -6.31
C HIS A 370 -8.38 -6.46 -5.38
N CYS A 371 -8.86 -5.31 -4.88
CA CYS A 371 -8.12 -4.50 -3.92
C CYS A 371 -7.75 -5.27 -2.65
N VAL A 372 -8.68 -6.07 -2.12
CA VAL A 372 -8.43 -6.92 -0.94
C VAL A 372 -7.32 -7.92 -1.23
N GLN A 373 -7.34 -8.55 -2.41
CA GLN A 373 -6.31 -9.50 -2.80
C GLN A 373 -4.93 -8.83 -2.98
N ASN A 374 -4.86 -7.66 -3.59
CA ASN A 374 -3.60 -6.92 -3.76
C ASN A 374 -3.03 -6.44 -2.42
N CYS A 375 -3.88 -5.83 -1.57
CA CYS A 375 -3.52 -5.48 -0.20
C CYS A 375 -3.05 -6.71 0.59
N ARG A 376 -3.70 -7.87 0.41
CA ARG A 376 -3.31 -9.12 1.04
C ARG A 376 -1.91 -9.55 0.61
N LEU A 377 -1.62 -9.55 -0.68
CA LEU A 377 -0.30 -9.92 -1.21
C LEU A 377 0.78 -8.97 -0.68
N CYS A 378 0.52 -7.66 -0.68
CA CYS A 378 1.40 -6.64 -0.10
C CYS A 378 1.66 -6.90 1.39
N VAL A 379 0.60 -7.10 2.20
CA VAL A 379 0.73 -7.37 3.64
C VAL A 379 1.45 -8.68 3.89
N LEU A 380 1.21 -9.74 3.13
CA LEU A 380 1.91 -11.02 3.25
C LEU A 380 3.38 -10.94 2.85
N HIS A 381 3.75 -9.98 1.98
CA HIS A 381 5.14 -9.67 1.67
C HIS A 381 5.79 -8.92 2.84
N LEU A 382 5.15 -7.87 3.35
CA LEU A 382 5.64 -7.08 4.49
C LEU A 382 5.79 -7.91 5.76
N VAL A 383 4.82 -8.79 6.07
CA VAL A 383 4.89 -9.68 7.23
C VAL A 383 6.01 -10.73 7.09
N SER A 384 6.39 -11.07 5.85
CA SER A 384 7.54 -11.95 5.60
C SER A 384 8.89 -11.27 5.85
N LEU A 385 8.92 -9.93 5.85
CA LEU A 385 10.06 -9.20 6.38
C LEU A 385 10.08 -9.37 7.91
N ASP A 386 11.28 -9.47 8.51
CA ASP A 386 11.49 -9.61 9.96
C ASP A 386 11.17 -8.32 10.74
N ILE A 387 10.01 -7.72 10.48
CA ILE A 387 9.47 -6.53 11.14
C ILE A 387 8.96 -6.91 12.55
N GLN A 388 8.95 -5.93 13.46
CA GLN A 388 8.45 -6.11 14.83
C GLN A 388 7.00 -6.61 14.90
N ALA A 389 6.68 -7.31 15.99
CA ALA A 389 5.39 -7.99 16.17
C ALA A 389 4.17 -7.05 16.25
N HIS A 390 4.35 -5.81 16.72
CA HIS A 390 3.24 -4.86 16.85
C HIS A 390 2.77 -4.34 15.49
N PHE A 391 3.69 -3.99 14.58
CA PHE A 391 3.38 -3.64 13.20
C PHE A 391 2.68 -4.78 12.43
N LYS A 392 3.08 -6.03 12.67
CA LYS A 392 2.41 -7.20 12.09
C LYS A 392 0.96 -7.30 12.54
N LYS A 393 0.65 -6.96 13.80
CA LYS A 393 -0.74 -6.95 14.31
C LYS A 393 -1.59 -5.88 13.64
N ASP A 394 -1.05 -4.68 13.43
CA ASP A 394 -1.78 -3.57 12.80
C ASP A 394 -2.12 -3.86 11.34
N LEU A 395 -1.17 -4.40 10.57
CA LEU A 395 -1.39 -4.83 9.20
C LEU A 395 -2.39 -5.99 9.12
N GLN A 396 -2.30 -6.96 10.04
CA GLN A 396 -3.28 -8.05 10.12
C GLN A 396 -4.68 -7.56 10.51
N GLN A 397 -4.79 -6.51 11.33
CA GLN A 397 -6.06 -5.89 11.67
C GLN A 397 -6.66 -5.18 10.46
N LEU A 398 -5.87 -4.39 9.71
CA LEU A 398 -6.32 -3.79 8.46
C LEU A 398 -6.83 -4.87 7.48
N MET A 399 -6.11 -5.98 7.32
CA MET A 399 -6.54 -7.09 6.47
C MET A 399 -7.84 -7.73 6.93
N PHE A 400 -8.09 -7.79 8.24
CA PHE A 400 -9.37 -8.27 8.75
C PHE A 400 -10.49 -7.28 8.47
N ASP A 401 -10.28 -5.98 8.71
CA ASP A 401 -11.26 -4.92 8.46
C ASP A 401 -11.67 -4.90 6.97
N LEU A 402 -10.70 -4.99 6.06
CA LEU A 402 -10.94 -5.06 4.61
C LEU A 402 -11.72 -6.31 4.18
N ARG A 403 -11.37 -7.48 4.74
CA ARG A 403 -12.09 -8.74 4.48
C ARG A 403 -13.54 -8.68 4.98
N LEU A 404 -13.77 -8.06 6.14
CA LEU A 404 -15.10 -7.89 6.71
C LEU A 404 -15.97 -6.95 5.86
N GLU A 405 -15.42 -5.81 5.41
CA GLU A 405 -16.17 -4.92 4.51
C GLU A 405 -16.43 -5.55 3.14
N CYS A 406 -15.46 -6.29 2.58
CA CYS A 406 -15.67 -7.03 1.33
C CYS A 406 -16.79 -8.07 1.47
N PHE A 407 -16.82 -8.80 2.58
CA PHE A 407 -17.91 -9.73 2.89
C PHE A 407 -19.27 -9.02 2.92
N LYS A 408 -19.39 -7.90 3.64
CA LYS A 408 -20.65 -7.13 3.72
C LYS A 408 -21.11 -6.66 2.34
N VAL A 409 -20.23 -6.02 1.58
CA VAL A 409 -20.53 -5.49 0.24
C VAL A 409 -21.01 -6.60 -0.71
N ILE A 410 -20.36 -7.77 -0.71
CA ILE A 410 -20.77 -8.90 -1.55
C ILE A 410 -22.13 -9.46 -1.12
N MET A 411 -22.37 -9.58 0.20
CA MET A 411 -23.65 -10.08 0.70
C MET A 411 -24.80 -9.11 0.42
N ASP A 412 -24.59 -7.80 0.62
CA ASP A 412 -25.61 -6.79 0.33
C ASP A 412 -25.93 -6.72 -1.17
N HIS A 413 -24.93 -6.92 -2.03
CA HIS A 413 -25.15 -7.09 -3.47
C HIS A 413 -25.94 -8.35 -3.80
N ALA A 414 -25.64 -9.47 -3.15
CA ALA A 414 -26.40 -10.69 -3.35
C ALA A 414 -27.87 -10.50 -2.98
N CYS A 415 -28.18 -9.83 -1.85
CA CYS A 415 -29.55 -9.48 -1.47
C CYS A 415 -30.26 -8.59 -2.53
N LEU A 416 -29.54 -7.61 -3.08
CA LEU A 416 -30.09 -6.77 -4.16
C LEU A 416 -30.38 -7.53 -5.45
N GLU A 417 -29.49 -8.44 -5.86
CA GLU A 417 -29.73 -9.26 -7.06
C GLU A 417 -30.87 -10.24 -6.83
N VAL A 418 -30.95 -10.86 -5.64
CA VAL A 418 -32.08 -11.72 -5.24
C VAL A 418 -33.39 -10.96 -5.37
N SER A 419 -33.45 -9.73 -4.85
CA SER A 419 -34.64 -8.87 -4.94
C SER A 419 -35.05 -8.54 -6.39
N ARG A 420 -34.11 -8.55 -7.34
CA ARG A 420 -34.36 -8.30 -8.77
C ARG A 420 -34.71 -9.56 -9.56
N LEU A 421 -34.58 -10.76 -8.97
CA LEU A 421 -34.89 -12.02 -9.65
C LEU A 421 -36.35 -12.10 -10.11
N ASN A 422 -37.27 -11.38 -9.46
CA ASN A 422 -38.67 -11.26 -9.90
C ASN A 422 -38.80 -10.80 -11.37
N THR A 423 -37.91 -9.91 -11.82
CA THR A 423 -37.91 -9.36 -13.20
C THR A 423 -37.25 -10.29 -14.22
N GLN A 424 -36.52 -11.30 -13.78
CA GLN A 424 -35.79 -12.25 -14.63
C GLN A 424 -36.55 -13.57 -14.85
N GLU A 425 -37.76 -13.69 -14.31
CA GLU A 425 -38.61 -14.86 -14.48
C GLU A 425 -39.13 -14.95 -15.93
N THR A 426 -38.67 -15.97 -16.66
CA THR A 426 -39.04 -16.19 -18.07
C THR A 426 -40.31 -17.02 -18.24
N TRP A 427 -40.82 -17.65 -17.18
CA TRP A 427 -41.98 -18.57 -17.21
C TRP A 427 -41.82 -19.78 -18.12
N GLU A 428 -40.59 -20.10 -18.52
CA GLU A 428 -40.27 -21.31 -19.27
C GLU A 428 -40.22 -22.51 -18.33
N LEU A 429 -40.98 -23.56 -18.65
CA LEU A 429 -41.08 -24.78 -17.86
C LEU A 429 -39.95 -25.76 -18.20
N GLU A 430 -39.20 -26.17 -17.18
CA GLU A 430 -38.24 -27.28 -17.20
C GLU A 430 -38.86 -28.47 -16.47
N CYS A 431 -38.92 -29.63 -17.12
CA CYS A 431 -39.48 -30.85 -16.53
C CYS A 431 -38.42 -31.56 -15.68
N ASP A 432 -38.63 -31.65 -14.37
CA ASP A 432 -37.84 -32.47 -13.46
C ASP A 432 -38.55 -33.80 -13.15
N GLU A 433 -37.79 -34.88 -13.02
CA GLU A 433 -38.31 -36.25 -12.83
C GLU A 433 -39.03 -36.43 -11.49
N VAL A 434 -38.69 -35.62 -10.48
CA VAL A 434 -39.13 -35.81 -9.08
C VAL A 434 -40.25 -34.88 -8.64
N LEU A 435 -40.30 -33.62 -9.10
CA LEU A 435 -41.31 -32.64 -8.67
C LEU A 435 -42.14 -32.04 -9.81
N GLY A 436 -41.90 -32.50 -11.05
CA GLY A 436 -42.60 -32.00 -12.24
C GLY A 436 -41.96 -30.75 -12.82
N SER A 437 -42.77 -29.91 -13.45
CA SER A 437 -42.32 -28.73 -14.19
C SER A 437 -42.07 -27.53 -13.27
N HIS A 438 -40.84 -27.03 -13.22
CA HIS A 438 -40.47 -25.79 -12.52
C HIS A 438 -39.85 -24.79 -13.51
N THR A 439 -39.75 -23.51 -13.16
CA THR A 439 -39.03 -22.53 -14.00
C THR A 439 -37.54 -22.48 -13.68
N LYS A 440 -36.78 -21.71 -14.45
CA LYS A 440 -35.34 -21.50 -14.23
C LYS A 440 -35.01 -20.71 -12.96
N LEU A 441 -35.99 -20.01 -12.36
CA LEU A 441 -35.77 -19.09 -11.25
C LEU A 441 -35.07 -19.72 -10.02
N PRO A 442 -35.47 -20.90 -9.51
CA PRO A 442 -34.77 -21.52 -8.38
C PRO A 442 -33.31 -21.91 -8.69
N ASN A 443 -33.02 -22.28 -9.94
CA ASN A 443 -31.67 -22.62 -10.39
C ASN A 443 -30.82 -21.35 -10.56
N LEU A 444 -31.37 -20.27 -11.11
CA LEU A 444 -30.71 -18.96 -11.18
C LEU A 444 -30.34 -18.43 -9.79
N PHE A 445 -31.24 -18.57 -8.82
CA PHE A 445 -30.98 -18.23 -7.42
C PHE A 445 -29.81 -19.05 -6.85
N HIS A 446 -29.83 -20.37 -7.04
CA HIS A 446 -28.75 -21.24 -6.61
C HIS A 446 -27.40 -20.84 -7.22
N ASP A 447 -27.32 -20.72 -8.54
CA ASP A 447 -26.08 -20.47 -9.26
C ASP A 447 -25.49 -19.09 -8.93
N MET A 448 -26.36 -18.10 -8.71
CA MET A 448 -25.97 -16.78 -8.25
C MET A 448 -25.32 -16.84 -6.86
N ILE A 449 -25.95 -17.52 -5.90
CA ILE A 449 -25.38 -17.67 -4.55
C ILE A 449 -24.06 -18.42 -4.60
N VAL A 450 -23.98 -19.51 -5.38
CA VAL A 450 -22.74 -20.29 -5.53
C VAL A 450 -21.62 -19.41 -6.07
N THR A 451 -21.90 -18.59 -7.09
CA THR A 451 -20.92 -17.67 -7.67
C THR A 451 -20.42 -16.67 -6.62
N LYS A 452 -21.31 -16.03 -5.85
CA LYS A 452 -20.91 -15.09 -4.79
C LYS A 452 -20.18 -15.78 -3.64
N ALA A 453 -20.61 -16.97 -3.25
CA ALA A 453 -19.96 -17.75 -2.21
C ALA A 453 -18.54 -18.17 -2.60
N ASN A 454 -18.29 -18.48 -3.88
CA ASN A 454 -16.93 -18.72 -4.40
C ASN A 454 -16.06 -17.46 -4.31
N ILE A 455 -16.58 -16.29 -4.70
CA ILE A 455 -15.84 -15.02 -4.59
C ILE A 455 -15.48 -14.73 -3.13
N ILE A 456 -16.42 -14.94 -2.20
CA ILE A 456 -16.18 -14.82 -0.76
C ILE A 456 -15.12 -15.83 -0.30
N TYR A 457 -15.19 -17.08 -0.77
CA TYR A 457 -14.22 -18.09 -0.41
C TYR A 457 -12.80 -17.69 -0.83
N GLU A 458 -12.61 -17.27 -2.08
CA GLU A 458 -11.30 -16.90 -2.61
C GLU A 458 -10.71 -15.66 -1.92
N ASN A 459 -11.50 -14.60 -1.71
CA ASN A 459 -11.00 -13.30 -1.26
C ASN A 459 -11.07 -13.07 0.26
N VAL A 460 -11.99 -13.73 0.96
CA VAL A 460 -12.27 -13.50 2.39
C VAL A 460 -11.87 -14.71 3.24
N LEU A 461 -12.25 -15.92 2.81
CA LEU A 461 -12.14 -17.13 3.63
C LEU A 461 -10.89 -17.96 3.37
N SER A 462 -10.22 -17.84 2.23
CA SER A 462 -8.94 -18.50 2.01
C SER A 462 -7.93 -17.89 3.01
N VAL A 463 -7.33 -18.71 3.87
CA VAL A 463 -6.41 -18.23 4.93
C VAL A 463 -5.02 -18.80 4.73
N ASN A 464 -4.01 -17.93 4.71
CA ASN A 464 -2.61 -18.30 4.78
C ASN A 464 -2.16 -18.35 6.25
N VAL A 465 -2.55 -19.44 6.93
CA VAL A 465 -2.30 -19.66 8.37
C VAL A 465 -0.80 -19.58 8.72
N THR A 466 0.08 -19.95 7.79
CA THR A 466 1.54 -19.94 7.94
C THR A 466 2.15 -18.54 8.07
N LYS A 467 1.43 -17.49 7.64
CA LYS A 467 1.88 -16.08 7.72
C LYS A 467 1.12 -15.26 8.77
N GLY A 468 0.36 -15.90 9.65
CA GLY A 468 -0.31 -15.27 10.79
C GLY A 468 -1.65 -14.60 10.51
N GLU A 469 -2.29 -14.90 9.37
CA GLU A 469 -3.65 -14.42 9.10
C GLU A 469 -4.67 -15.02 10.09
N ARG A 470 -5.47 -14.16 10.73
CA ARG A 470 -6.56 -14.59 11.61
C ARG A 470 -7.66 -15.27 10.79
N LYS A 471 -8.23 -16.36 11.32
CA LYS A 471 -9.39 -17.01 10.70
C LYS A 471 -10.61 -16.11 10.84
N PHE A 472 -11.37 -15.97 9.76
CA PHE A 472 -12.50 -15.05 9.69
C PHE A 472 -13.59 -15.35 10.74
N PHE A 473 -13.96 -16.63 10.90
CA PHE A 473 -15.01 -17.07 11.83
C PHE A 473 -14.53 -17.35 13.27
N GLU A 474 -13.30 -17.01 13.63
CA GLU A 474 -12.89 -16.98 15.05
C GLU A 474 -13.44 -15.73 15.77
N ASP A 475 -13.77 -14.68 15.03
CA ASP A 475 -14.41 -13.47 15.57
C ASP A 475 -15.94 -13.62 15.67
N LYS A 476 -16.47 -13.28 16.85
CA LYS A 476 -17.90 -13.35 17.14
C LYS A 476 -18.70 -12.37 16.29
N GLU A 477 -18.16 -11.19 16.00
CA GLU A 477 -18.88 -10.19 15.21
C GLU A 477 -19.00 -10.63 13.74
N ALA A 478 -17.93 -11.17 13.15
CA ALA A 478 -17.97 -11.72 11.80
C ALA A 478 -18.96 -12.90 11.67
N THR A 479 -19.00 -13.82 12.65
CA THR A 479 -19.97 -14.93 12.64
C THR A 479 -21.42 -14.45 12.73
N LYS A 480 -21.69 -13.43 13.57
CA LYS A 480 -23.02 -12.84 13.71
C LYS A 480 -23.45 -12.11 12.44
N GLN A 481 -22.56 -11.31 11.84
CA GLN A 481 -22.85 -10.61 10.59
C GLN A 481 -23.10 -11.57 9.44
N ALA A 482 -22.32 -12.66 9.34
CA ALA A 482 -22.55 -13.71 8.37
C ALA A 482 -23.91 -14.39 8.55
N ALA A 483 -24.33 -14.66 9.80
CA ALA A 483 -25.61 -15.27 10.10
C ALA A 483 -26.79 -14.36 9.70
N ILE A 484 -26.69 -13.07 10.01
CA ILE A 484 -27.70 -12.07 9.62
C ILE A 484 -27.77 -11.93 8.10
N ALA A 485 -26.62 -11.91 7.41
CA ALA A 485 -26.56 -11.77 5.96
C ALA A 485 -27.18 -12.97 5.23
N VAL A 486 -26.89 -14.20 5.67
CA VAL A 486 -27.51 -15.42 5.12
C VAL A 486 -29.01 -15.45 5.40
N TYR A 487 -29.44 -15.05 6.60
CA TYR A 487 -30.86 -14.92 6.93
C TYR A 487 -31.57 -13.96 5.97
N ARG A 488 -31.04 -12.74 5.80
CA ARG A 488 -31.60 -11.72 4.90
C ARG A 488 -31.70 -12.23 3.47
N LEU A 489 -30.63 -12.85 2.95
CA LEU A 489 -30.61 -13.37 1.59
C LEU A 489 -31.72 -14.41 1.33
N LEU A 490 -31.89 -15.36 2.26
CA LEU A 490 -32.89 -16.41 2.13
C LEU A 490 -34.33 -15.90 2.37
N ASP A 491 -34.50 -14.88 3.20
CA ASP A 491 -35.77 -14.18 3.44
C ASP A 491 -36.19 -13.28 2.26
N ASP A 492 -35.22 -12.57 1.64
CA ASP A 492 -35.44 -11.75 0.44
C ASP A 492 -35.95 -12.61 -0.72
N PHE A 493 -35.45 -13.85 -0.87
CA PHE A 493 -35.96 -14.77 -1.89
C PHE A 493 -37.40 -15.22 -1.62
N SER A 494 -37.77 -15.43 -0.35
CA SER A 494 -39.17 -15.69 0.02
C SER A 494 -40.07 -14.49 -0.35
N SER A 495 -39.58 -13.27 -0.13
CA SER A 495 -40.27 -12.03 -0.49
C SER A 495 -40.47 -11.87 -2.00
N VAL A 496 -39.54 -12.35 -2.84
CA VAL A 496 -39.68 -12.39 -4.30
C VAL A 496 -40.94 -13.16 -4.72
N PHE A 497 -41.20 -14.31 -4.12
CA PHE A 497 -42.42 -15.08 -4.41
C PHE A 497 -43.68 -14.32 -3.98
N GLN A 498 -43.65 -13.62 -2.83
CA GLN A 498 -44.79 -12.80 -2.39
C GLN A 498 -45.09 -11.65 -3.36
N ILE A 499 -44.06 -11.03 -3.93
CA ILE A 499 -44.20 -10.00 -4.97
C ILE A 499 -44.81 -10.59 -6.25
N LEU A 500 -44.32 -11.76 -6.70
CA LEU A 500 -44.87 -12.44 -7.88
C LEU A 500 -46.35 -12.82 -7.73
N ILE A 501 -46.79 -13.22 -6.52
CA ILE A 501 -48.21 -13.45 -6.20
C ILE A 501 -49.01 -12.15 -6.35
N LYS A 502 -48.49 -11.04 -5.82
CA LYS A 502 -49.14 -9.72 -5.88
C LYS A 502 -49.29 -9.24 -7.32
N ASP A 503 -48.27 -9.42 -8.16
CA ASP A 503 -48.30 -9.05 -9.58
C ASP A 503 -49.30 -9.90 -10.38
N CYS A 504 -49.52 -11.16 -9.97
CA CYS A 504 -50.60 -11.99 -10.51
C CYS A 504 -52.00 -11.50 -10.11
N SER A 505 -52.13 -10.78 -8.99
CA SER A 505 -53.41 -10.26 -8.49
C SER A 505 -53.83 -8.92 -9.09
N SER A 506 -52.87 -8.12 -9.58
CA SER A 506 -53.11 -6.77 -10.14
C SER A 506 -53.45 -6.77 -11.63
N THR A 507 -53.18 -7.85 -12.36
CA THR A 507 -53.43 -7.98 -13.80
C THR A 507 -54.89 -8.28 -14.19
N SER A 508 -55.82 -8.30 -13.23
CA SER A 508 -57.21 -8.76 -13.44
C SER A 508 -58.21 -7.72 -13.95
N ASN A 509 -57.80 -6.50 -14.36
CA ASN A 509 -58.74 -5.42 -14.72
C ASN A 509 -58.85 -5.07 -16.22
N SER A 510 -58.25 -5.81 -17.14
CA SER A 510 -58.40 -5.57 -18.59
C SER A 510 -59.06 -6.75 -19.29
N ILE A 511 -60.40 -6.73 -19.37
CA ILE A 511 -61.20 -7.59 -20.22
C ILE A 511 -61.64 -6.76 -21.43
N GLU A 512 -61.05 -6.97 -22.59
CA GLU A 512 -61.73 -6.74 -23.88
C GLU A 512 -61.95 -8.11 -24.57
N PRO A 513 -63.14 -8.38 -25.13
CA PRO A 513 -63.42 -9.66 -25.78
C PRO A 513 -62.99 -9.59 -27.25
N LEU A 514 -61.97 -10.37 -27.63
CA LEU A 514 -61.55 -10.52 -29.03
C LEU A 514 -62.04 -11.85 -29.62
N SER A 515 -62.70 -11.68 -30.75
CA SER A 515 -63.35 -12.65 -31.62
C SER A 515 -62.44 -13.80 -32.03
N ALA A 516 -63.04 -14.99 -32.13
CA ALA A 516 -62.40 -16.19 -32.65
C ALA A 516 -61.83 -15.95 -34.07
N SER A 517 -60.52 -16.11 -34.22
CA SER A 517 -59.87 -16.36 -35.50
C SER A 517 -58.69 -17.30 -35.29
N THR A 518 -58.82 -18.45 -35.94
CA THR A 518 -57.87 -19.57 -35.94
C THR A 518 -56.58 -19.17 -36.63
N THR A 519 -55.49 -19.07 -35.87
CA THR A 519 -54.12 -19.13 -36.40
C THR A 519 -53.20 -19.67 -35.32
N MET A 520 -52.31 -20.58 -35.71
CA MET A 520 -51.24 -21.13 -34.87
C MET A 520 -50.37 -19.98 -34.35
N ILE A 521 -50.45 -19.67 -33.06
CA ILE A 521 -49.70 -18.60 -32.41
C ILE A 521 -48.73 -19.21 -31.39
N THR A 522 -47.51 -18.70 -31.46
CA THR A 522 -46.32 -18.95 -30.66
C THR A 522 -46.55 -18.87 -29.15
N SER A 523 -45.86 -19.77 -28.45
CA SER A 523 -45.92 -20.18 -27.04
C SER A 523 -45.56 -19.15 -25.95
N SER A 524 -46.12 -17.93 -25.92
CA SER A 524 -45.90 -17.06 -24.74
C SER A 524 -47.01 -16.07 -24.34
N GLU A 525 -48.11 -15.96 -25.08
CA GLU A 525 -49.18 -15.03 -24.71
C GLU A 525 -50.30 -15.72 -23.91
N HIS A 526 -50.37 -15.34 -22.62
CA HIS A 526 -51.40 -15.62 -21.62
C HIS A 526 -51.42 -17.00 -20.97
N LEU A 527 -50.34 -17.33 -20.24
CA LEU A 527 -50.47 -18.25 -19.10
C LEU A 527 -51.51 -17.70 -18.12
N SER A 528 -52.55 -18.47 -17.82
CA SER A 528 -53.63 -18.03 -16.93
C SER A 528 -53.08 -17.70 -15.54
N LYS A 529 -53.73 -16.74 -14.85
CA LYS A 529 -53.39 -16.36 -13.46
C LYS A 529 -53.23 -17.59 -12.55
N THR A 530 -54.10 -18.57 -12.73
CA THR A 530 -54.12 -19.78 -11.92
C THR A 530 -52.98 -20.75 -12.23
N LEU A 531 -52.58 -20.86 -13.50
CA LEU A 531 -51.39 -21.64 -13.87
C LEU A 531 -50.10 -20.97 -13.35
N ARG A 532 -49.99 -19.63 -13.42
CA ARG A 532 -48.87 -18.89 -12.82
C ARG A 532 -48.72 -19.16 -11.33
N LEU A 533 -49.82 -19.16 -10.58
CA LEU A 533 -49.81 -19.45 -9.14
C LEU A 533 -49.38 -20.89 -8.82
N ILE A 534 -49.76 -21.87 -9.65
CA ILE A 534 -49.29 -23.27 -9.48
C ILE A 534 -47.80 -23.39 -9.78
N ILE A 535 -47.31 -22.71 -10.81
CA ILE A 535 -45.88 -22.69 -11.14
C ILE A 535 -45.09 -22.07 -9.98
N ILE A 536 -45.55 -20.94 -9.43
CA ILE A 536 -44.96 -20.31 -8.24
C ILE A 536 -44.91 -21.30 -7.07
N LEU A 537 -46.02 -22.01 -6.81
CA LEU A 537 -46.09 -23.03 -5.76
C LEU A 537 -45.07 -24.15 -5.98
N ASN A 538 -44.93 -24.66 -7.21
CA ASN A 538 -43.98 -25.73 -7.51
C ASN A 538 -42.52 -25.25 -7.42
N ASN A 539 -42.23 -24.04 -7.91
CA ASN A 539 -40.92 -23.39 -7.79
C ASN A 539 -40.51 -23.22 -6.33
N PHE A 540 -41.45 -22.81 -5.49
CA PHE A 540 -41.23 -22.65 -4.06
C PHE A 540 -41.01 -23.99 -3.35
N ALA A 541 -41.82 -25.01 -3.67
CA ALA A 541 -41.66 -26.36 -3.17
C ALA A 541 -40.30 -26.98 -3.56
N TYR A 542 -39.87 -26.76 -4.81
CA TYR A 542 -38.57 -27.17 -5.32
C TYR A 542 -37.42 -26.45 -4.59
N THR A 543 -37.56 -25.14 -4.36
CA THR A 543 -36.60 -24.36 -3.57
C THR A 543 -36.45 -24.93 -2.16
N ARG A 544 -37.56 -25.20 -1.48
CA ARG A 544 -37.55 -25.73 -0.10
C ARG A 544 -36.93 -27.12 -0.02
N ARG A 545 -37.25 -28.02 -0.95
CA ARG A 545 -36.83 -29.44 -0.91
C ARG A 545 -35.41 -29.69 -1.42
N PHE A 546 -34.94 -28.93 -2.41
CA PHE A 546 -33.65 -29.22 -3.06
C PHE A 546 -32.65 -28.08 -2.95
N ILE A 547 -33.05 -26.82 -3.15
CA ILE A 547 -32.13 -25.69 -3.18
C ILE A 547 -31.64 -25.35 -1.76
N LEU A 548 -32.52 -25.22 -0.77
CA LEU A 548 -32.12 -24.90 0.61
C LEU A 548 -31.14 -25.93 1.21
N PRO A 549 -31.35 -27.26 1.08
CA PRO A 549 -30.38 -28.25 1.57
C PRO A 549 -29.04 -28.20 0.84
N ARG A 550 -29.04 -27.95 -0.48
CA ARG A 550 -27.80 -27.79 -1.27
C ARG A 550 -27.01 -26.57 -0.78
N LEU A 551 -27.67 -25.44 -0.59
CA LEU A 551 -27.05 -24.22 -0.05
C LEU A 551 -26.50 -24.45 1.36
N LYS A 552 -27.27 -25.11 2.25
CA LYS A 552 -26.80 -25.48 3.59
C LYS A 552 -25.50 -26.28 3.55
N LYS A 553 -25.40 -27.27 2.65
CA LYS A 553 -24.17 -28.06 2.46
C LYS A 553 -22.99 -27.20 2.00
N ILE A 554 -23.23 -26.27 1.08
CA ILE A 554 -22.20 -25.37 0.55
C ILE A 554 -21.68 -24.42 1.64
N PHE A 555 -22.56 -23.77 2.38
CA PHE A 555 -22.17 -22.90 3.48
C PHE A 555 -21.45 -23.65 4.61
N LEU A 556 -21.86 -24.88 4.92
CA LEU A 556 -21.14 -25.74 5.88
C LEU A 556 -19.73 -26.09 5.36
N ASN A 557 -19.58 -26.41 4.07
CA ASN A 557 -18.29 -26.70 3.46
C ASN A 557 -17.32 -25.49 3.53
N TYR A 558 -17.83 -24.27 3.39
CA TYR A 558 -17.03 -23.04 3.54
C TYR A 558 -16.75 -22.64 5.00
N GLY A 559 -17.25 -23.42 5.98
CA GLY A 559 -16.91 -23.24 7.39
C GLY A 559 -17.76 -22.21 8.14
N PHE A 560 -18.93 -21.84 7.62
CA PHE A 560 -19.90 -21.02 8.35
C PHE A 560 -20.45 -21.81 9.55
N ARG A 561 -20.00 -21.48 10.77
CA ARG A 561 -20.41 -22.15 12.03
C ARG A 561 -21.57 -21.41 12.70
N GLY A 562 -22.46 -22.14 13.38
CA GLY A 562 -23.57 -21.56 14.14
C GLY A 562 -24.81 -21.18 13.32
N MET A 563 -24.88 -21.64 12.06
CA MET A 563 -25.99 -21.35 11.14
C MET A 563 -27.21 -22.25 11.34
N ASP A 564 -27.13 -23.29 12.17
CA ASP A 564 -28.21 -24.28 12.31
C ASP A 564 -29.54 -23.64 12.75
N ARG A 565 -29.48 -22.72 13.74
CA ARG A 565 -30.65 -21.96 14.19
C ARG A 565 -31.25 -21.07 13.11
N VAL A 566 -30.40 -20.51 12.24
CA VAL A 566 -30.83 -19.68 11.11
C VAL A 566 -31.56 -20.53 10.08
N TYR A 567 -31.03 -21.71 9.77
CA TYR A 567 -31.69 -22.64 8.86
C TYR A 567 -33.03 -23.15 9.41
N ASP A 568 -33.11 -23.48 10.69
CA ASP A 568 -34.36 -23.93 11.32
C ASP A 568 -35.44 -22.84 11.24
N GLU A 569 -35.08 -21.57 11.50
CA GLU A 569 -36.01 -20.44 11.39
C GLU A 569 -36.46 -20.21 9.94
N ILE A 570 -35.54 -20.29 8.98
CA ILE A 570 -35.85 -20.14 7.55
C ILE A 570 -36.75 -21.28 7.08
N GLU A 571 -36.50 -22.51 7.52
CA GLU A 571 -37.37 -23.64 7.18
C GLU A 571 -38.80 -23.41 7.71
N ASN A 572 -38.95 -22.83 8.90
CA ASN A 572 -40.25 -22.45 9.45
C ASN A 572 -40.93 -21.33 8.66
N ILE A 573 -40.18 -20.30 8.23
CA ILE A 573 -40.69 -19.23 7.37
C ILE A 573 -41.16 -19.81 6.03
N TYR A 574 -40.36 -20.67 5.42
CA TYR A 574 -40.72 -21.31 4.15
C TYR A 574 -41.93 -22.24 4.31
N LYS A 575 -42.06 -22.98 5.41
CA LYS A 575 -43.29 -23.76 5.69
C LYS A 575 -44.52 -22.87 5.78
N ARG A 576 -44.43 -21.75 6.49
CA ARG A 576 -45.53 -20.79 6.63
C ARG A 576 -45.93 -20.17 5.29
N VAL A 577 -44.96 -19.79 4.46
CA VAL A 577 -45.22 -19.18 3.14
C VAL A 577 -45.79 -20.21 2.17
N ASP A 578 -45.34 -21.47 2.21
CA ASP A 578 -45.91 -22.58 1.43
C ASP A 578 -47.40 -22.79 1.75
N GLU A 579 -47.77 -22.77 3.04
CA GLU A 579 -49.16 -22.86 3.49
C GLU A 579 -50.00 -21.65 3.01
N GLN A 580 -49.47 -20.43 3.11
CA GLN A 580 -50.16 -19.22 2.63
C GLN A 580 -50.34 -19.20 1.11
N LEU A 581 -49.33 -19.65 0.36
CA LEU A 581 -49.37 -19.83 -1.08
C LEU A 581 -50.47 -20.83 -1.47
N LEU A 582 -50.50 -21.97 -0.78
CA LEU A 582 -51.49 -23.02 -1.00
C LEU A 582 -52.91 -22.51 -0.74
N ASP A 583 -53.14 -21.79 0.36
CA ASP A 583 -54.44 -21.16 0.67
C ASP A 583 -54.84 -20.12 -0.41
N THR A 584 -53.89 -19.35 -0.94
CA THR A 584 -54.14 -18.37 -2.00
C THR A 584 -54.56 -19.03 -3.30
N VAL A 585 -53.83 -20.08 -3.72
CA VAL A 585 -54.16 -20.90 -4.91
C VAL A 585 -55.56 -21.48 -4.77
N GLN A 586 -55.88 -22.04 -3.61
CA GLN A 586 -57.19 -22.62 -3.33
C GLN A 586 -58.31 -21.60 -3.41
N ASN A 587 -58.14 -20.42 -2.80
CA ASN A 587 -59.16 -19.37 -2.82
C ASN A 587 -59.47 -18.89 -4.25
N GLU A 588 -58.46 -18.80 -5.11
CA GLU A 588 -58.65 -18.43 -6.53
C GLU A 588 -59.42 -19.51 -7.30
N TYR A 589 -59.18 -20.81 -7.05
CA TYR A 589 -59.98 -21.89 -7.63
C TYR A 589 -61.40 -21.96 -7.05
N LEU A 590 -61.56 -21.76 -5.74
CA LEU A 590 -62.85 -21.93 -5.03
C LEU A 590 -63.84 -20.79 -5.31
N ARG A 591 -63.38 -19.54 -5.44
CA ARG A 591 -64.26 -18.36 -5.63
C ARG A 591 -65.25 -18.52 -6.80
N PRO A 592 -64.84 -18.91 -8.01
CA PRO A 592 -65.77 -19.11 -9.12
C PRO A 592 -66.72 -20.29 -8.91
N PHE A 593 -66.30 -21.34 -8.18
CA PHE A 593 -67.16 -22.50 -7.89
C PHE A 593 -68.26 -22.14 -6.91
N LEU A 594 -67.93 -21.48 -5.81
CA LEU A 594 -68.91 -21.12 -4.78
C LEU A 594 -69.99 -20.19 -5.32
N HIS A 595 -69.60 -19.17 -6.10
CA HIS A 595 -70.57 -18.25 -6.71
C HIS A 595 -71.53 -18.95 -7.69
N ARG A 596 -71.06 -19.99 -8.39
CA ARG A 596 -71.89 -20.76 -9.34
C ARG A 596 -72.66 -21.90 -8.69
N LEU A 597 -72.24 -22.40 -7.52
CA LEU A 597 -72.78 -23.61 -6.92
C LEU A 597 -74.25 -23.45 -6.52
N GLU A 598 -74.58 -22.40 -5.78
CA GLU A 598 -75.95 -22.11 -5.35
C GLU A 598 -76.87 -21.87 -6.55
N SER A 599 -76.42 -21.07 -7.53
CA SER A 599 -77.14 -20.83 -8.78
C SER A 599 -77.39 -22.12 -9.57
N ARG A 600 -76.42 -23.05 -9.59
CA ARG A 600 -76.54 -24.36 -10.28
C ARG A 600 -77.44 -25.34 -9.52
N MET A 601 -77.51 -25.28 -8.19
CA MET A 601 -78.40 -26.13 -7.39
C MET A 601 -79.88 -25.84 -7.66
N TYR A 602 -80.25 -24.56 -7.82
CA TYR A 602 -81.62 -24.13 -8.10
C TYR A 602 -81.91 -23.90 -9.59
N ALA A 603 -80.97 -24.26 -10.47
CA ALA A 603 -81.12 -24.09 -11.91
C ALA A 603 -82.38 -24.80 -12.44
N GLY A 604 -83.13 -24.11 -13.30
CA GLY A 604 -84.35 -24.65 -13.90
C GLY A 604 -85.61 -24.59 -13.03
N ARG A 605 -85.68 -23.66 -12.06
CA ARG A 605 -86.80 -23.51 -11.09
C ARG A 605 -87.04 -24.78 -10.25
N PHE A 606 -85.95 -25.43 -9.85
CA PHE A 606 -85.99 -26.61 -9.01
C PHE A 606 -86.23 -26.22 -7.56
N ASP A 607 -87.13 -26.93 -6.89
CA ASP A 607 -87.42 -26.76 -5.47
C ASP A 607 -87.51 -28.14 -4.80
N TRP A 608 -86.86 -28.27 -3.64
CA TRP A 608 -86.72 -29.51 -2.88
C TRP A 608 -88.05 -30.00 -2.29
N ALA A 609 -88.98 -29.06 -2.02
CA ALA A 609 -90.29 -29.33 -1.44
C ALA A 609 -91.32 -29.86 -2.46
N THR A 610 -91.21 -29.49 -3.74
CA THR A 610 -92.20 -29.80 -4.78
C THR A 610 -91.78 -30.89 -5.76
N HIS A 611 -90.61 -31.51 -5.54
CA HIS A 611 -90.07 -32.51 -6.45
C HIS A 611 -90.86 -33.83 -6.43
N GLN A 612 -91.22 -34.35 -7.61
CA GLN A 612 -92.10 -35.53 -7.74
C GLN A 612 -91.40 -36.81 -8.24
N ARG A 613 -90.31 -36.73 -9.02
CA ARG A 613 -89.62 -37.91 -9.58
C ARG A 613 -88.11 -37.71 -9.78
N VAL A 614 -87.33 -38.63 -9.24
CA VAL A 614 -85.88 -38.77 -9.44
C VAL A 614 -85.63 -39.49 -10.77
N ILE A 615 -84.83 -38.91 -11.67
CA ILE A 615 -84.57 -39.48 -13.01
C ILE A 615 -83.08 -39.73 -13.23
N THR A 616 -82.24 -38.73 -12.92
CA THR A 616 -80.78 -38.82 -13.02
C THR A 616 -80.13 -37.90 -12.00
N VAL A 617 -78.83 -38.08 -11.77
CA VAL A 617 -78.01 -37.13 -11.01
C VAL A 617 -78.14 -35.73 -11.62
N LYS A 618 -78.36 -34.72 -10.76
CA LYS A 618 -78.55 -33.33 -11.19
C LYS A 618 -77.28 -32.76 -11.82
N ASP A 619 -77.46 -31.79 -12.70
CA ASP A 619 -76.36 -31.24 -13.49
C ASP A 619 -75.33 -30.47 -12.65
N TYR A 620 -75.69 -29.95 -11.47
CA TYR A 620 -74.72 -29.30 -10.60
C TYR A 620 -73.60 -30.26 -10.15
N VAL A 621 -73.90 -31.53 -9.86
CA VAL A 621 -72.90 -32.56 -9.51
C VAL A 621 -72.00 -32.87 -10.71
N LYS A 622 -72.57 -32.98 -11.90
CA LYS A 622 -71.79 -33.17 -13.14
C LYS A 622 -70.84 -32.01 -13.37
N HIS A 623 -71.32 -30.78 -13.19
CA HIS A 623 -70.51 -29.59 -13.32
C HIS A 623 -69.41 -29.51 -12.27
N ILE A 624 -69.66 -29.88 -11.00
CA ILE A 624 -68.61 -29.97 -9.97
C ILE A 624 -67.52 -30.95 -10.38
N ILE A 625 -67.88 -32.14 -10.86
CA ILE A 625 -66.91 -33.17 -11.25
C ILE A 625 -66.09 -32.72 -12.47
N LEU A 626 -66.73 -32.12 -13.48
CA LEU A 626 -66.04 -31.60 -14.67
C LEU A 626 -65.10 -30.44 -14.33
N ASP A 627 -65.56 -29.55 -13.46
CA ASP A 627 -64.78 -28.40 -13.00
C ASP A 627 -63.56 -28.85 -12.17
N LEU A 628 -63.73 -29.83 -11.27
CA LEU A 628 -62.61 -30.44 -10.55
C LEU A 628 -61.68 -31.23 -11.46
N ALA A 629 -62.20 -31.84 -12.52
CA ALA A 629 -61.37 -32.55 -13.50
C ALA A 629 -60.52 -31.57 -14.31
N ARG A 630 -61.05 -30.38 -14.58
CA ARG A 630 -60.27 -29.28 -15.16
C ARG A 630 -59.15 -28.83 -14.23
N VAL A 631 -59.44 -28.60 -12.93
CA VAL A 631 -58.40 -28.26 -11.94
C VAL A 631 -57.36 -29.38 -11.84
N HIS A 632 -57.79 -30.64 -11.83
CA HIS A 632 -56.90 -31.79 -11.87
C HIS A 632 -55.99 -31.76 -13.10
N ALA A 633 -56.53 -31.56 -14.31
CA ALA A 633 -55.74 -31.52 -15.53
C ALA A 633 -54.74 -30.34 -15.54
N GLU A 634 -55.15 -29.16 -15.06
CA GLU A 634 -54.29 -27.99 -14.94
C GLU A 634 -53.14 -28.24 -13.95
N VAL A 635 -53.41 -28.76 -12.76
CA VAL A 635 -52.36 -29.07 -11.76
C VAL A 635 -51.47 -30.23 -12.21
N TYR A 636 -52.04 -31.28 -12.80
CA TYR A 636 -51.31 -32.46 -13.26
C TYR A 636 -50.32 -32.14 -14.39
N SER A 637 -50.65 -31.15 -15.24
CA SER A 637 -49.75 -30.67 -16.29
C SER A 637 -48.45 -30.05 -15.75
N ILE A 638 -48.47 -29.56 -14.50
CA ILE A 638 -47.32 -28.95 -13.84
C ILE A 638 -46.68 -29.93 -12.86
N SER A 639 -47.42 -30.52 -11.94
CA SER A 639 -46.88 -31.49 -10.98
C SER A 639 -47.93 -32.49 -10.53
N SER A 640 -47.64 -33.79 -10.71
CA SER A 640 -48.49 -34.89 -10.28
C SER A 640 -48.61 -35.01 -8.75
N GLN A 641 -47.63 -34.53 -7.99
CA GLN A 641 -47.60 -34.61 -6.53
C GLN A 641 -48.48 -33.55 -5.84
N LEU A 642 -48.63 -32.38 -6.47
CA LEU A 642 -49.45 -31.29 -5.93
C LEU A 642 -50.96 -31.54 -6.13
N VAL A 643 -51.34 -32.43 -7.04
CA VAL A 643 -52.73 -32.73 -7.39
C VAL A 643 -53.54 -33.16 -6.17
N TYR A 644 -53.02 -34.08 -5.36
CA TYR A 644 -53.74 -34.55 -4.18
C TYR A 644 -53.93 -33.42 -3.17
N THR A 645 -52.85 -32.70 -2.83
CA THR A 645 -52.84 -31.65 -1.81
C THR A 645 -53.79 -30.49 -2.16
N VAL A 646 -53.83 -30.10 -3.43
CA VAL A 646 -54.71 -29.02 -3.90
C VAL A 646 -56.16 -29.51 -3.97
N LEU A 647 -56.42 -30.70 -4.54
CA LEU A 647 -57.79 -31.22 -4.69
C LEU A 647 -58.41 -31.61 -3.35
N SER A 648 -57.68 -32.25 -2.44
CA SER A 648 -58.21 -32.70 -1.14
C SER A 648 -58.76 -31.52 -0.35
N ARG A 649 -58.05 -30.39 -0.40
CA ARG A 649 -58.46 -29.20 0.33
C ARG A 649 -59.56 -28.40 -0.35
N ILE A 650 -59.55 -28.30 -1.68
CA ILE A 650 -60.69 -27.74 -2.44
C ILE A 650 -61.95 -28.55 -2.12
N LEU A 651 -61.85 -29.88 -2.12
CA LEU A 651 -62.95 -30.78 -1.76
C LEU A 651 -63.42 -30.57 -0.31
N SER A 652 -62.50 -30.43 0.64
CA SER A 652 -62.84 -30.12 2.04
C SER A 652 -63.67 -28.85 2.15
N THR A 653 -63.32 -27.78 1.43
CA THR A 653 -64.09 -26.53 1.47
C THR A 653 -65.42 -26.65 0.72
N LEU A 654 -65.45 -27.34 -0.43
CA LEU A 654 -66.69 -27.58 -1.18
C LEU A 654 -67.71 -28.40 -0.37
N VAL A 655 -67.29 -29.45 0.35
CA VAL A 655 -68.18 -30.24 1.19
C VAL A 655 -68.73 -29.42 2.36
N LYS A 656 -67.93 -28.53 2.96
CA LYS A 656 -68.42 -27.61 4.00
C LYS A 656 -69.47 -26.63 3.49
N GLU A 657 -69.29 -26.09 2.29
CA GLU A 657 -70.27 -25.18 1.68
C GLU A 657 -71.53 -25.94 1.24
N LEU A 658 -71.39 -27.15 0.69
CA LEU A 658 -72.53 -28.03 0.45
C LEU A 658 -73.28 -28.33 1.75
N ALA A 659 -72.59 -28.62 2.85
CA ALA A 659 -73.21 -28.86 4.16
C ALA A 659 -74.09 -27.67 4.59
N LYS A 660 -73.59 -26.44 4.45
CA LYS A 660 -74.35 -25.21 4.75
C LYS A 660 -75.57 -25.06 3.85
N LEU A 661 -75.42 -25.31 2.54
CA LEU A 661 -76.53 -25.21 1.58
C LEU A 661 -77.61 -26.25 1.88
N TYR A 662 -77.24 -27.47 2.24
CA TYR A 662 -78.18 -28.53 2.62
C TYR A 662 -78.84 -28.27 3.97
N SER A 663 -78.14 -27.69 4.95
CA SER A 663 -78.74 -27.32 6.25
C SER A 663 -79.75 -26.18 6.15
N ASN A 664 -79.65 -25.34 5.12
CA ASN A 664 -80.57 -24.21 4.88
C ASN A 664 -81.86 -24.63 4.15
N ILE A 665 -82.04 -25.91 3.81
CA ILE A 665 -83.24 -26.41 3.15
C ILE A 665 -84.32 -26.70 4.21
N ASN A 666 -85.41 -25.94 4.17
CA ASN A 666 -86.46 -25.99 5.20
C ASN A 666 -87.38 -27.23 5.12
N GLN A 667 -87.59 -27.81 3.92
CA GLN A 667 -88.50 -28.94 3.71
C GLN A 667 -88.03 -29.85 2.55
N PHE A 668 -88.04 -31.17 2.77
CA PHE A 668 -87.79 -32.18 1.75
C PHE A 668 -89.05 -32.97 1.41
N SER A 669 -89.32 -33.17 0.12
CA SER A 669 -90.24 -34.20 -0.35
C SER A 669 -89.55 -35.58 -0.36
N LYS A 670 -90.31 -36.69 -0.35
CA LYS A 670 -89.72 -38.06 -0.45
C LYS A 670 -88.84 -38.24 -1.71
N ALA A 671 -89.24 -37.66 -2.84
CA ALA A 671 -88.43 -37.67 -4.06
C ALA A 671 -87.25 -36.68 -3.98
N GLY A 672 -87.41 -35.54 -3.31
CA GLY A 672 -86.33 -34.57 -3.06
C GLY A 672 -85.22 -35.11 -2.15
N GLY A 673 -85.58 -35.83 -1.07
CA GLY A 673 -84.63 -36.52 -0.20
C GLY A 673 -83.90 -37.66 -0.92
N MET A 674 -84.61 -38.43 -1.75
CA MET A 674 -84.01 -39.45 -2.61
C MET A 674 -83.04 -38.86 -3.66
N GLN A 675 -83.36 -37.71 -4.26
CA GLN A 675 -82.47 -37.00 -5.19
C GLN A 675 -81.21 -36.47 -4.49
N ALA A 676 -81.35 -35.87 -3.31
CA ALA A 676 -80.23 -35.39 -2.50
C ALA A 676 -79.27 -36.53 -2.11
N CYS A 677 -79.81 -37.68 -1.69
CA CYS A 677 -79.01 -38.88 -1.41
C CYS A 677 -78.26 -39.36 -2.67
N LEU A 678 -78.94 -39.44 -3.81
CA LEU A 678 -78.32 -39.86 -5.08
C LEU A 678 -77.19 -38.92 -5.50
N ASP A 679 -77.37 -37.61 -5.39
CA ASP A 679 -76.38 -36.61 -5.77
C ASP A 679 -75.13 -36.63 -4.86
N LEU A 680 -75.32 -36.74 -3.53
CA LEU A 680 -74.22 -36.80 -2.55
C LEU A 680 -73.42 -38.12 -2.64
N ILE A 681 -74.11 -39.24 -2.85
CA ILE A 681 -73.46 -40.55 -3.04
C ILE A 681 -72.69 -40.57 -4.37
N ALA A 682 -73.23 -39.95 -5.42
CA ALA A 682 -72.53 -39.81 -6.70
C ALA A 682 -71.23 -38.99 -6.57
N LEU A 683 -71.21 -37.92 -5.75
CA LEU A 683 -69.99 -37.19 -5.43
C LEU A 683 -69.01 -38.04 -4.61
N GLN A 684 -69.50 -38.78 -3.60
CA GLN A 684 -68.67 -39.63 -2.75
C GLN A 684 -67.96 -40.75 -3.54
N GLU A 685 -68.67 -41.44 -4.42
CA GLU A 685 -68.13 -42.55 -5.22
C GLU A 685 -67.14 -42.07 -6.30
N CYS A 686 -67.36 -40.88 -6.87
CA CYS A 686 -66.47 -40.31 -7.88
C CYS A 686 -65.19 -39.73 -7.28
N LEU A 687 -65.26 -39.08 -6.12
CA LEU A 687 -64.17 -38.28 -5.54
C LEU A 687 -63.54 -38.89 -4.29
N GLY A 688 -64.06 -40.03 -3.80
CA GLY A 688 -63.71 -40.60 -2.49
C GLY A 688 -62.23 -40.91 -2.26
N ARG A 689 -61.43 -41.13 -3.31
CA ARG A 689 -59.96 -41.33 -3.18
C ARG A 689 -59.16 -40.04 -3.04
N CYS A 690 -59.70 -38.93 -3.51
CA CYS A 690 -59.10 -37.59 -3.38
C CYS A 690 -59.55 -36.86 -2.11
N MET A 691 -60.55 -37.39 -1.40
CA MET A 691 -61.07 -36.81 -0.16
C MET A 691 -60.24 -37.27 1.04
N GLU A 692 -59.92 -36.33 1.94
CA GLU A 692 -59.40 -36.66 3.26
C GLU A 692 -60.45 -37.43 4.08
N SER A 693 -59.98 -38.28 5.02
CA SER A 693 -60.84 -39.09 5.88
C SER A 693 -61.84 -38.23 6.68
N GLY A 694 -61.44 -37.02 7.08
CA GLY A 694 -62.32 -36.03 7.72
C GLY A 694 -63.44 -35.54 6.79
N THR A 695 -63.14 -35.22 5.53
CA THR A 695 -64.14 -34.74 4.56
C THR A 695 -65.11 -35.85 4.17
N SER A 696 -64.64 -37.10 4.04
CA SER A 696 -65.52 -38.25 3.80
C SER A 696 -66.50 -38.47 4.97
N SER A 697 -66.06 -38.21 6.19
CA SER A 697 -66.90 -38.32 7.39
C SER A 697 -67.97 -37.22 7.44
N GLN A 698 -67.60 -35.98 7.10
CA GLN A 698 -68.54 -34.85 6.99
C GLN A 698 -69.59 -35.10 5.90
N LEU A 699 -69.21 -35.66 4.76
CA LEU A 699 -70.17 -35.99 3.70
C LEU A 699 -71.16 -37.08 4.15
N LYS A 700 -70.69 -38.08 4.89
CA LYS A 700 -71.56 -39.10 5.50
C LYS A 700 -72.51 -38.50 6.53
N GLU A 701 -72.06 -37.53 7.31
CA GLU A 701 -72.89 -36.82 8.29
C GLU A 701 -74.03 -36.04 7.60
N ILE A 702 -73.74 -35.35 6.49
CA ILE A 702 -74.77 -34.67 5.67
C ILE A 702 -75.80 -35.67 5.15
N ILE A 703 -75.36 -36.84 4.67
CA ILE A 703 -76.25 -37.90 4.19
C ILE A 703 -77.18 -38.40 5.31
N THR A 704 -76.69 -38.46 6.57
CA THR A 704 -77.53 -38.86 7.72
C THR A 704 -78.52 -37.79 8.19
N GLN A 705 -78.33 -36.52 7.81
CA GLN A 705 -79.24 -35.42 8.15
C GLN A 705 -80.45 -35.33 7.21
N ILE A 706 -80.47 -36.09 6.10
CA ILE A 706 -81.58 -36.11 5.14
C ILE A 706 -82.71 -37.05 5.63
N PRO A 707 -83.99 -36.65 5.57
CA PRO A 707 -85.13 -37.51 5.92
C PRO A 707 -85.16 -38.82 5.09
N ASP A 708 -85.50 -39.95 5.72
CA ASP A 708 -85.64 -41.28 5.09
C ASP A 708 -84.37 -41.80 4.36
N ALA A 709 -83.18 -41.24 4.64
CA ALA A 709 -81.93 -41.57 3.93
C ALA A 709 -81.60 -43.08 3.91
N THR A 710 -81.86 -43.80 5.00
CA THR A 710 -81.56 -45.24 5.10
C THR A 710 -82.47 -46.12 4.23
N GLU A 711 -83.70 -45.68 3.94
CA GLU A 711 -84.63 -46.35 3.01
C GLU A 711 -84.27 -46.02 1.55
N HIS A 712 -83.89 -44.77 1.28
CA HIS A 712 -83.49 -44.33 -0.04
C HIS A 712 -82.19 -44.99 -0.52
N ILE A 713 -81.18 -45.13 0.35
CA ILE A 713 -79.88 -45.78 0.03
C ILE A 713 -80.06 -47.27 -0.34
N LYS A 714 -81.04 -47.95 0.26
CA LYS A 714 -81.33 -49.37 0.01
C LYS A 714 -82.20 -49.61 -1.21
N SER A 715 -82.70 -48.55 -1.86
CA SER A 715 -83.56 -48.67 -3.04
C SER A 715 -82.78 -49.12 -4.27
N LYS A 716 -83.17 -50.26 -4.85
CA LYS A 716 -82.59 -50.80 -6.09
C LYS A 716 -82.61 -49.79 -7.25
N ALA A 717 -83.65 -48.96 -7.31
CA ALA A 717 -83.78 -47.91 -8.32
C ALA A 717 -82.67 -46.84 -8.20
N LEU A 718 -82.26 -46.48 -6.98
CA LEU A 718 -81.17 -45.54 -6.74
C LEU A 718 -79.83 -46.13 -7.18
N THR A 719 -79.60 -47.41 -6.87
CA THR A 719 -78.38 -48.14 -7.27
C THR A 719 -78.27 -48.26 -8.80
N ASP A 720 -79.37 -48.56 -9.49
CA ASP A 720 -79.37 -48.66 -10.96
C ASP A 720 -79.12 -47.29 -11.63
N MET A 721 -79.72 -46.21 -11.12
CA MET A 721 -79.47 -44.84 -11.60
C MET A 721 -78.02 -44.38 -11.34
N LEU A 722 -77.47 -44.70 -10.17
CA LEU A 722 -76.09 -44.42 -9.82
C LEU A 722 -75.11 -45.17 -10.73
N ASN A 723 -75.37 -46.45 -11.03
CA ASN A 723 -74.53 -47.26 -11.92
C ASN A 723 -74.51 -46.73 -13.36
N VAL A 724 -75.64 -46.23 -13.88
CA VAL A 724 -75.71 -45.58 -15.19
C VAL A 724 -74.87 -44.30 -15.19
N PHE A 725 -74.97 -43.49 -14.14
CA PHE A 725 -74.17 -42.27 -13.99
C PHE A 725 -72.66 -42.55 -13.88
N LEU A 726 -72.27 -43.51 -13.06
CA LEU A 726 -70.86 -43.91 -12.89
C LEU A 726 -70.27 -44.48 -14.18
N LYS A 727 -71.07 -45.11 -15.05
CA LYS A 727 -70.65 -45.52 -16.40
C LYS A 727 -70.39 -44.33 -17.31
N GLN A 728 -71.24 -43.30 -17.25
CA GLN A 728 -71.07 -42.08 -18.04
C GLN A 728 -69.85 -41.25 -17.60
N MET A 729 -69.53 -41.24 -16.30
CA MET A 729 -68.42 -40.46 -15.72
C MET A 729 -67.13 -41.27 -15.48
N GLN A 730 -67.04 -42.50 -15.99
CA GLN A 730 -65.84 -43.36 -15.90
C GLN A 730 -64.51 -42.64 -16.22
N PRO A 731 -64.36 -41.90 -17.33
CA PRO A 731 -63.06 -41.31 -17.68
C PRO A 731 -62.56 -40.32 -16.61
N TYR A 732 -63.47 -39.56 -16.00
CA TYR A 732 -63.14 -38.62 -14.92
C TYR A 732 -62.86 -39.35 -13.61
N SER A 733 -63.66 -40.38 -13.28
CA SER A 733 -63.41 -41.21 -12.09
C SER A 733 -62.05 -41.92 -12.14
N ILE A 734 -61.60 -42.37 -13.32
CA ILE A 734 -60.28 -42.96 -13.51
C ILE A 734 -59.16 -41.94 -13.28
N ALA A 735 -59.31 -40.71 -13.79
CA ALA A 735 -58.34 -39.63 -13.55
C ALA A 735 -58.16 -39.36 -12.05
N PHE A 736 -59.25 -39.24 -11.29
CA PHE A 736 -59.20 -39.06 -9.83
C PHE A 736 -58.68 -40.29 -9.08
N ARG A 737 -58.86 -41.51 -9.61
CA ARG A 737 -58.32 -42.75 -9.01
C ARG A 737 -56.80 -42.88 -9.15
N ASN A 738 -56.21 -42.21 -10.13
CA ASN A 738 -54.77 -42.22 -10.39
C ASN A 738 -54.00 -41.15 -9.59
N VAL A 739 -54.69 -40.35 -8.77
CA VAL A 739 -54.07 -39.38 -7.89
C VAL A 739 -53.30 -40.11 -6.79
N ILE A 740 -51.98 -39.96 -6.80
CA ILE A 740 -51.08 -40.55 -5.80
C ILE A 740 -51.29 -39.78 -4.49
N GLN A 741 -51.74 -40.47 -3.44
CA GLN A 741 -51.72 -39.88 -2.10
C GLN A 741 -50.25 -39.62 -1.73
N PRO A 742 -49.90 -38.42 -1.24
CA PRO A 742 -48.54 -38.14 -0.80
C PRO A 742 -48.23 -39.17 0.26
N GLN A 743 -47.26 -40.05 -0.02
CA GLN A 743 -46.72 -40.89 1.03
C GLN A 743 -46.28 -39.92 2.12
N SER A 744 -46.72 -40.19 3.35
CA SER A 744 -46.13 -39.57 4.53
C SER A 744 -44.64 -39.87 4.45
N ASN A 745 -43.85 -38.91 3.96
CA ASN A 745 -42.41 -38.95 4.04
C ASN A 745 -42.05 -38.80 5.53
N THR A 746 -42.17 -39.90 6.26
CA THR A 746 -41.30 -40.17 7.40
C THR A 746 -39.92 -40.43 6.81
N ASN A 747 -39.13 -39.36 6.67
CA ASN A 747 -37.73 -39.25 7.04
C ASN A 747 -37.13 -37.94 6.51
#